data_AF-A0A9D2T6L3-F1
#
_entry.id   AF-A0A9D2T6L3-F1
#
_cell.length_a   1.000
_cell.length_b   1.000
_cell.length_c   1.000
_cell.angle_alpha   90.00
_cell.angle_beta   90.00
_cell.angle_gamma   90.00
#
_symmetry.space_group_name_H-M   'P 1'
#
loop_
_entity.id
_entity.type
_entity.pdbx_description
1 polymer ?
#
loop_
_entity_poly.entity_id
_entity_poly.type
_entity_poly.pdbx_seq_one_letter_code
_entity_poly.pdbx_strand_id
1 'polypeptide(L)'
;MKSVLYGVFLISVSALLTSCSVLEDVWPQNLPVFSEAESSAQAENSASPEEGSSQAEEIPSGQAEESSAQSLWPVGRKGDLWILPDSDTHVYTQEELSSLTAEELRLARNELYARRGRIFSSSELAAYFGEKPWYHPSIRAEDFTNDLFSETERANLVLLQGLEAGQLAAPPLTPEQFPKIDGSTATLPISQALYQLVTGADALEAETAVTHTKTSSSYRNLLSSGSGTDLVIAYEPDSSVREEMETMGDPLLIKPIGRDALVFMVNRSNPVHSLTGQQLEDIYSGVLTNWKEVGGNDLAIAAFQRPSGSGSQSLMEKLVMKGRPMADAPAEYVVNEMGELLESVASYDNTGAALGYSVYYYARNMYQKPELSFMAVNGVSPSAQTIRDGSYPYVNDFYAAIRRDEPQGSPARILFDWLTSDDGQALINGLGYVGEKNIARRLPAALTGQPSQPSGTLDLPPDTVFLADGEYLYGESGTIVFDSRLEETAFIPRTSCQGLGIFSEWDKDKPLILTDTSISGHGNAGLYSLQTMDWILEPEYDFITAGPPGYLTVSGRPDPDTGAWTYSYSCVDAEGRVRFSGGDEAYDRYQDMCAESLPSTPEAFAGRYPEILAEHRASTDAVSFSYPISSGQDAVACIRSGSTDYYYSLNGEFLMAFDTADRSDASSYFYAEDLGHGAACLRELSSPGTVLYIYHDGVLTKTLTPESGESIIPGSSFYAVIAGNYVDIKNSQGQLCRRFLSGSSRRD
;
A
#
# COMPACT_ATOMS: atom_id res chain seq x y z
N MET A 1 14.02 51.43 -35.70
CA MET A 1 14.75 52.54 -36.36
C MET A 1 15.30 53.41 -35.23
N LYS A 2 16.64 53.55 -35.05
CA LYS A 2 17.32 54.12 -33.85
C LYS A 2 17.11 53.28 -32.57
N SER A 3 18.01 53.19 -31.57
CA SER A 3 19.49 53.35 -31.43
C SER A 3 19.88 52.52 -30.17
N VAL A 4 20.90 51.65 -30.08
CA VAL A 4 22.36 51.72 -30.35
C VAL A 4 23.19 52.32 -29.19
N LEU A 5 24.32 51.64 -28.89
CA LEU A 5 25.35 51.79 -27.82
C LEU A 5 25.04 51.10 -26.48
N TYR A 6 25.87 50.21 -25.89
CA TYR A 6 27.35 50.09 -25.66
C TYR A 6 27.88 50.80 -24.41
N GLY A 7 28.62 50.05 -23.56
CA GLY A 7 29.35 50.59 -22.41
C GLY A 7 30.01 49.50 -21.54
N VAL A 8 31.20 49.03 -21.91
CA VAL A 8 32.06 48.15 -21.08
C VAL A 8 33.03 49.00 -20.28
N PHE A 9 33.28 48.68 -19.00
CA PHE A 9 34.49 49.13 -18.30
C PHE A 9 35.01 48.09 -17.29
N LEU A 10 36.33 48.05 -17.12
CA LEU A 10 37.12 47.16 -16.25
C LEU A 10 37.95 47.99 -15.27
N ILE A 11 38.54 47.33 -14.25
CA ILE A 11 39.53 47.75 -13.22
C ILE A 11 38.98 47.33 -11.82
N SER A 12 39.60 46.55 -10.91
CA SER A 12 40.89 45.82 -10.72
C SER A 12 41.66 46.28 -9.47
N VAL A 13 42.46 45.37 -8.88
CA VAL A 13 43.38 45.52 -7.70
C VAL A 13 42.65 45.44 -6.33
N SER A 14 42.64 44.32 -5.59
CA SER A 14 43.70 43.61 -4.80
C SER A 14 44.03 44.28 -3.44
N ALA A 15 44.25 43.60 -2.30
CA ALA A 15 44.15 42.18 -1.84
C ALA A 15 44.06 42.20 -0.26
N LEU A 16 44.26 41.18 0.62
CA LEU A 16 44.95 39.87 0.68
C LEU A 16 44.28 38.93 1.73
N LEU A 17 44.70 37.64 1.78
CA LEU A 17 44.88 36.66 2.90
C LEU A 17 44.11 36.85 4.24
N THR A 18 43.57 35.84 4.95
CA THR A 18 43.61 34.34 4.95
C THR A 18 42.38 33.84 5.76
N SER A 19 41.86 32.60 5.77
CA SER A 19 42.35 31.23 5.45
C SER A 19 41.18 30.25 5.13
N CYS A 20 41.49 28.98 4.84
CA CYS A 20 40.60 27.83 4.53
C CYS A 20 39.33 27.68 5.41
N SER A 21 38.23 27.01 5.01
CA SER A 21 37.90 26.13 3.84
C SER A 21 36.37 26.12 3.61
N VAL A 22 35.81 26.20 2.39
CA VAL A 22 35.53 25.07 1.46
C VAL A 22 34.60 24.03 2.14
N LEU A 23 33.26 23.98 1.94
CA LEU A 23 32.39 23.93 0.71
C LEU A 23 32.75 22.70 -0.18
N GLU A 24 31.86 22.03 -0.93
CA GLU A 24 30.66 22.50 -1.64
C GLU A 24 29.72 21.32 -2.06
N ASP A 25 28.73 21.61 -2.92
CA ASP A 25 27.47 20.87 -3.15
C ASP A 25 27.07 20.99 -4.66
N VAL A 26 26.26 20.14 -5.35
CA VAL A 26 25.57 18.85 -5.10
C VAL A 26 25.04 18.30 -6.45
N TRP A 27 24.67 17.00 -6.60
CA TRP A 27 24.22 16.42 -7.91
C TRP A 27 23.11 15.34 -7.83
N PRO A 28 22.26 15.14 -8.89
CA PRO A 28 21.00 14.35 -8.82
C PRO A 28 21.02 12.95 -9.48
N GLN A 29 19.93 12.18 -9.30
CA GLN A 29 19.69 10.78 -9.76
C GLN A 29 18.22 10.57 -10.20
N ASN A 30 17.96 9.70 -11.20
CA ASN A 30 16.65 9.26 -11.72
C ASN A 30 16.70 7.99 -12.66
N LEU A 31 17.05 6.78 -12.16
CA LEU A 31 17.03 5.52 -12.95
C LEU A 31 15.63 4.82 -12.98
N PRO A 32 15.19 4.24 -14.11
CA PRO A 32 13.94 3.47 -14.22
C PRO A 32 14.11 1.95 -14.15
N VAL A 33 13.02 1.23 -13.86
CA VAL A 33 12.84 -0.22 -14.06
C VAL A 33 12.08 -0.46 -15.37
N PHE A 34 12.38 -1.54 -16.09
CA PHE A 34 11.69 -1.92 -17.33
C PHE A 34 11.08 -3.32 -17.26
N SER A 35 9.89 -3.46 -17.83
CA SER A 35 9.21 -4.74 -18.12
C SER A 35 9.62 -5.29 -19.49
N GLU A 36 9.61 -6.62 -19.63
CA GLU A 36 9.75 -7.28 -20.93
C GLU A 36 8.41 -7.30 -21.67
N ALA A 37 8.42 -7.06 -22.99
CA ALA A 37 7.24 -7.10 -23.85
C ALA A 37 7.53 -7.78 -25.19
N GLU A 38 6.74 -8.82 -25.47
CA GLU A 38 6.38 -9.44 -26.76
C GLU A 38 7.34 -9.39 -27.97
N SER A 39 7.70 -10.58 -28.46
CA SER A 39 8.18 -10.80 -29.84
C SER A 39 7.18 -11.63 -30.63
N SER A 40 6.36 -11.00 -31.48
CA SER A 40 5.40 -11.68 -32.35
C SER A 40 6.00 -12.04 -33.71
N ALA A 41 5.88 -13.32 -34.11
CA ALA A 41 6.22 -13.80 -35.45
C ALA A 41 5.30 -14.97 -35.86
N GLN A 42 4.63 -14.84 -37.00
CA GLN A 42 3.71 -15.86 -37.51
C GLN A 42 4.44 -16.93 -38.33
N ALA A 43 4.10 -18.20 -38.12
CA ALA A 43 4.28 -19.27 -39.10
C ALA A 43 3.23 -20.38 -38.91
N GLU A 44 2.44 -20.63 -39.96
CA GLU A 44 1.60 -21.83 -40.04
C GLU A 44 2.47 -23.05 -40.39
N ASN A 45 2.27 -24.21 -39.77
CA ASN A 45 1.47 -25.30 -40.37
C ASN A 45 1.36 -26.50 -39.40
N SER A 46 0.79 -27.60 -39.88
CA SER A 46 0.28 -28.75 -39.13
C SER A 46 1.07 -30.05 -39.33
N ALA A 47 0.72 -31.05 -38.50
CA ALA A 47 0.95 -32.49 -38.66
C ALA A 47 2.30 -33.12 -38.26
N SER A 48 2.23 -33.96 -37.21
CA SER A 48 3.01 -35.19 -36.99
C SER A 48 2.66 -36.27 -38.07
N PRO A 49 3.28 -37.48 -38.14
CA PRO A 49 4.15 -38.13 -37.14
C PRO A 49 5.34 -39.00 -37.65
N GLU A 50 6.03 -39.61 -36.68
CA GLU A 50 6.50 -41.03 -36.64
C GLU A 50 7.84 -41.56 -37.23
N GLU A 51 8.29 -42.63 -36.55
CA GLU A 51 9.28 -43.69 -36.85
C GLU A 51 10.77 -43.37 -37.13
N GLY A 52 11.70 -44.21 -36.60
CA GLY A 52 13.03 -44.33 -37.23
C GLY A 52 14.30 -44.86 -36.51
N SER A 53 14.24 -45.75 -35.50
CA SER A 53 15.31 -46.72 -35.08
C SER A 53 16.76 -46.52 -35.60
N SER A 54 17.82 -46.42 -34.77
CA SER A 54 18.41 -47.58 -34.07
C SER A 54 19.66 -47.28 -33.20
N GLN A 55 19.96 -48.25 -32.32
CA GLN A 55 21.12 -48.53 -31.44
C GLN A 55 22.52 -48.28 -32.06
N ALA A 56 23.65 -48.14 -31.35
CA ALA A 56 24.05 -48.32 -29.93
C ALA A 56 25.13 -47.23 -29.55
N GLU A 57 25.89 -47.19 -28.45
CA GLU A 57 26.33 -48.20 -27.46
C GLU A 57 26.82 -47.55 -26.12
N GLU A 58 27.06 -48.39 -25.11
CA GLU A 58 27.42 -48.22 -23.68
C GLU A 58 27.95 -46.90 -23.04
N ILE A 59 27.62 -46.73 -21.74
CA ILE A 59 28.02 -45.66 -20.82
C ILE A 59 29.23 -46.09 -19.95
N PRO A 60 30.28 -45.26 -19.81
CA PRO A 60 31.14 -45.23 -18.63
C PRO A 60 30.68 -44.11 -17.67
N SER A 61 30.55 -44.41 -16.37
CA SER A 61 30.15 -43.44 -15.36
C SER A 61 31.28 -42.45 -15.01
N GLY A 62 31.00 -41.15 -15.05
CA GLY A 62 32.02 -40.13 -14.80
C GLY A 62 31.46 -38.74 -14.48
N GLN A 63 31.24 -38.49 -13.18
CA GLN A 63 31.01 -37.18 -12.55
C GLN A 63 29.70 -36.44 -12.95
N ALA A 64 29.18 -35.65 -12.00
CA ALA A 64 28.12 -34.70 -12.27
C ALA A 64 28.77 -33.36 -12.62
N GLU A 65 28.52 -32.86 -13.83
CA GLU A 65 28.91 -31.50 -14.20
C GLU A 65 27.83 -30.53 -13.71
N GLU A 66 28.18 -29.68 -12.74
CA GLU A 66 27.35 -28.55 -12.34
C GLU A 66 27.33 -27.54 -13.49
N SER A 67 26.18 -27.36 -14.14
CA SER A 67 26.03 -26.44 -15.29
C SER A 67 26.00 -24.99 -14.80
N SER A 68 27.17 -24.47 -14.41
CA SER A 68 27.36 -23.04 -14.16
C SER A 68 27.13 -22.26 -15.46
N ALA A 69 25.96 -21.62 -15.56
CA ALA A 69 25.71 -20.63 -16.60
C ALA A 69 26.67 -19.45 -16.37
N GLN A 70 27.65 -19.29 -17.26
CA GLN A 70 28.54 -18.13 -17.23
C GLN A 70 27.70 -16.89 -17.52
N SER A 71 27.83 -15.84 -16.71
CA SER A 71 27.11 -14.59 -16.98
C SER A 71 27.52 -14.03 -18.35
N LEU A 72 26.55 -13.38 -18.99
CA LEU A 72 26.76 -12.56 -20.19
C LEU A 72 27.72 -11.39 -19.93
N TRP A 73 27.88 -10.98 -18.67
CA TRP A 73 28.68 -9.84 -18.25
C TRP A 73 29.97 -10.29 -17.55
N PRO A 74 31.14 -10.15 -18.20
CA PRO A 74 32.40 -10.61 -17.63
C PRO A 74 32.82 -9.77 -16.41
N VAL A 75 33.35 -10.47 -15.40
CA VAL A 75 33.98 -9.87 -14.21
C VAL A 75 35.44 -10.30 -14.18
N GLY A 76 36.34 -9.31 -14.28
CA GLY A 76 37.79 -9.51 -14.32
C GLY A 76 38.42 -9.65 -12.94
N ARG A 77 39.75 -9.76 -12.91
CA ARG A 77 40.56 -10.02 -11.70
C ARG A 77 41.66 -9.00 -11.48
N LYS A 78 42.23 -8.98 -10.27
CA LYS A 78 43.38 -8.12 -9.94
C LYS A 78 44.56 -8.42 -10.88
N GLY A 79 44.80 -7.49 -11.81
CA GLY A 79 45.84 -7.60 -12.83
C GLY A 79 45.31 -7.42 -14.25
N ASP A 80 44.06 -7.83 -14.51
CA ASP A 80 43.41 -7.72 -15.83
C ASP A 80 43.26 -6.28 -16.30
N LEU A 81 42.98 -6.09 -17.59
CA LEU A 81 42.84 -4.74 -18.17
C LEU A 81 41.72 -3.95 -17.49
N TRP A 82 40.60 -4.62 -17.18
CA TRP A 82 39.44 -4.10 -16.46
C TRP A 82 38.95 -5.17 -15.48
N ILE A 83 38.46 -4.77 -14.30
CA ILE A 83 37.75 -5.66 -13.38
C ILE A 83 36.24 -5.63 -13.70
N LEU A 84 35.70 -4.48 -14.13
CA LEU A 84 34.29 -4.35 -14.51
C LEU A 84 34.16 -3.78 -15.94
N PRO A 85 34.55 -4.54 -16.99
CA PRO A 85 34.62 -4.06 -18.38
C PRO A 85 33.44 -3.16 -18.78
N ASP A 86 32.21 -3.62 -18.57
CA ASP A 86 30.98 -3.01 -19.07
C ASP A 86 30.27 -2.09 -18.04
N SER A 87 30.96 -1.65 -16.98
CA SER A 87 30.38 -0.88 -15.85
C SER A 87 29.76 0.48 -16.20
N ASP A 88 30.00 1.00 -17.41
CA ASP A 88 29.33 2.17 -17.96
C ASP A 88 27.94 1.86 -18.56
N THR A 89 27.67 0.61 -18.93
CA THR A 89 26.40 0.15 -19.55
C THR A 89 25.62 -0.91 -18.78
N HIS A 90 26.27 -1.78 -18.00
CA HIS A 90 25.65 -2.84 -17.20
C HIS A 90 25.74 -2.56 -15.69
N VAL A 91 24.63 -2.79 -14.97
CA VAL A 91 24.60 -2.79 -13.50
C VAL A 91 24.81 -4.22 -13.03
N TYR A 92 26.02 -4.51 -12.55
CA TYR A 92 26.42 -5.84 -12.11
C TYR A 92 25.56 -6.34 -10.94
N THR A 93 25.30 -7.65 -10.87
CA THR A 93 24.58 -8.24 -9.73
C THR A 93 25.53 -8.67 -8.61
N GLN A 94 24.95 -8.95 -7.44
CA GLN A 94 25.68 -9.49 -6.29
C GLN A 94 26.32 -10.86 -6.58
N GLU A 95 25.70 -11.67 -7.42
CA GLU A 95 26.11 -13.02 -7.80
C GLU A 95 27.30 -12.95 -8.76
N GLU A 96 27.28 -12.03 -9.71
CA GLU A 96 28.39 -11.77 -10.64
C GLU A 96 29.66 -11.32 -9.88
N LEU A 97 29.49 -10.40 -8.94
CA LEU A 97 30.59 -9.88 -8.12
C LEU A 97 30.96 -10.78 -6.93
N SER A 98 30.15 -11.80 -6.62
CA SER A 98 30.33 -12.69 -5.44
C SER A 98 31.70 -13.39 -5.41
N SER A 99 32.31 -13.57 -6.57
CA SER A 99 33.59 -14.26 -6.72
C SER A 99 34.80 -13.37 -6.44
N LEU A 100 34.64 -12.05 -6.29
CA LEU A 100 35.72 -11.09 -6.05
C LEU A 100 36.17 -11.07 -4.59
N THR A 101 37.49 -10.94 -4.38
CA THR A 101 38.06 -10.70 -3.05
C THR A 101 37.80 -9.26 -2.57
N ALA A 102 37.89 -9.00 -1.26
CA ALA A 102 37.75 -7.64 -0.72
C ALA A 102 38.76 -6.63 -1.30
N GLU A 103 39.96 -7.09 -1.72
CA GLU A 103 40.90 -6.25 -2.45
C GLU A 103 40.42 -5.97 -3.88
N GLU A 104 39.88 -6.97 -4.58
CA GLU A 104 39.34 -6.80 -5.93
C GLU A 104 38.07 -5.95 -5.96
N LEU A 105 37.18 -6.07 -4.97
CA LEU A 105 36.02 -5.17 -4.81
C LEU A 105 36.46 -3.73 -4.61
N ARG A 106 37.46 -3.50 -3.75
CA ARG A 106 38.09 -2.18 -3.58
C ARG A 106 38.73 -1.68 -4.88
N LEU A 107 39.38 -2.54 -5.66
CA LEU A 107 39.96 -2.14 -6.95
C LEU A 107 38.86 -1.85 -7.99
N ALA A 108 37.83 -2.68 -8.11
CA ALA A 108 36.65 -2.47 -8.95
C ALA A 108 35.95 -1.14 -8.63
N ARG A 109 35.73 -0.85 -7.33
CA ARG A 109 35.15 0.42 -6.90
C ARG A 109 36.01 1.61 -7.33
N ASN A 110 37.33 1.51 -7.19
CA ASN A 110 38.24 2.57 -7.62
C ASN A 110 38.45 2.63 -9.15
N GLU A 111 38.15 1.56 -9.90
CA GLU A 111 38.17 1.56 -11.37
C GLU A 111 37.16 2.56 -11.94
N LEU A 112 35.98 2.67 -11.34
CA LEU A 112 34.98 3.68 -11.72
C LEU A 112 35.55 5.10 -11.62
N TYR A 113 36.13 5.44 -10.46
CA TYR A 113 36.81 6.73 -10.26
C TYR A 113 38.00 6.92 -11.22
N ALA A 114 38.71 5.84 -11.57
CA ALA A 114 39.85 5.87 -12.49
C ALA A 114 39.40 6.12 -13.95
N ARG A 115 38.29 5.52 -14.41
CA ARG A 115 37.64 5.78 -15.71
C ARG A 115 37.28 7.26 -15.85
N ARG A 116 36.83 7.89 -14.76
CA ARG A 116 36.53 9.33 -14.67
C ARG A 116 37.73 10.21 -14.32
N GLY A 117 38.96 9.68 -14.40
CA GLY A 117 40.20 10.46 -14.33
C GLY A 117 40.66 10.90 -12.93
N ARG A 118 40.10 10.33 -11.84
CA ARG A 118 40.50 10.69 -10.47
C ARG A 118 41.97 10.39 -10.20
N ILE A 119 42.68 11.37 -9.67
CA ILE A 119 44.06 11.23 -9.16
C ILE A 119 44.02 10.62 -7.76
N PHE A 120 44.67 9.46 -7.56
CA PHE A 120 44.69 8.78 -6.27
C PHE A 120 45.87 9.24 -5.38
N SER A 121 45.56 9.70 -4.17
CA SER A 121 46.58 9.99 -3.14
C SER A 121 47.16 8.74 -2.47
N SER A 122 46.50 7.58 -2.63
CA SER A 122 47.04 6.28 -2.20
C SER A 122 48.10 5.81 -3.20
N SER A 123 49.33 5.60 -2.72
CA SER A 123 50.46 5.11 -3.55
C SER A 123 50.18 3.75 -4.20
N GLU A 124 49.40 2.91 -3.54
CA GLU A 124 48.96 1.60 -3.99
C GLU A 124 48.00 1.69 -5.19
N LEU A 125 46.95 2.51 -5.07
CA LEU A 125 45.98 2.74 -6.15
C LEU A 125 46.61 3.50 -7.32
N ALA A 126 47.45 4.50 -7.02
CA ALA A 126 48.19 5.26 -8.03
C ALA A 126 49.16 4.37 -8.83
N ALA A 127 49.80 3.38 -8.20
CA ALA A 127 50.58 2.37 -8.90
C ALA A 127 49.69 1.45 -9.75
N TYR A 128 48.66 0.84 -9.15
CA TYR A 128 47.79 -0.13 -9.85
C TYR A 128 47.10 0.45 -11.09
N PHE A 129 46.54 1.66 -10.99
CA PHE A 129 45.92 2.32 -12.13
C PHE A 129 46.95 2.96 -13.06
N GLY A 130 48.10 3.40 -12.55
CA GLY A 130 49.21 3.92 -13.35
C GLY A 130 49.80 2.93 -14.36
N GLU A 131 49.61 1.63 -14.14
CA GLU A 131 49.97 0.56 -15.09
C GLU A 131 48.90 0.33 -16.19
N LYS A 132 47.69 0.89 -16.06
CA LYS A 132 46.59 0.67 -17.01
C LYS A 132 46.65 1.69 -18.17
N PRO A 133 46.68 1.24 -19.44
CA PRO A 133 46.87 2.13 -20.58
C PRO A 133 45.71 3.10 -20.85
N TRP A 134 44.54 2.84 -20.26
CA TRP A 134 43.34 3.68 -20.33
C TRP A 134 43.25 4.73 -19.20
N TYR A 135 44.07 4.63 -18.15
CA TYR A 135 43.97 5.54 -17.00
C TYR A 135 44.62 6.89 -17.30
N HIS A 136 43.83 7.95 -17.26
CA HIS A 136 44.25 9.31 -17.61
C HIS A 136 44.02 10.28 -16.44
N PRO A 137 44.91 10.27 -15.41
CA PRO A 137 44.80 11.10 -14.22
C PRO A 137 44.72 12.59 -14.56
N SER A 138 43.63 13.22 -14.15
CA SER A 138 43.26 14.58 -14.59
C SER A 138 42.51 15.39 -13.53
N ILE A 139 41.72 14.77 -12.66
CA ILE A 139 40.90 15.44 -11.64
C ILE A 139 41.44 15.10 -10.24
N ARG A 140 41.73 16.10 -9.40
CA ARG A 140 42.26 15.85 -8.04
C ARG A 140 41.17 15.26 -7.16
N ALA A 141 41.52 14.47 -6.15
CA ALA A 141 40.55 13.80 -5.29
C ALA A 141 39.65 14.75 -4.45
N GLU A 142 40.00 16.03 -4.38
CA GLU A 142 39.27 17.15 -3.77
C GLU A 142 38.39 17.94 -4.76
N ASP A 143 38.69 17.86 -6.07
CA ASP A 143 37.90 18.45 -7.17
C ASP A 143 36.98 17.41 -7.84
N PHE A 144 36.94 16.17 -7.33
CA PHE A 144 36.20 15.05 -7.92
C PHE A 144 34.84 14.87 -7.26
N THR A 145 33.78 14.98 -8.04
CA THR A 145 32.39 14.86 -7.58
C THR A 145 31.67 13.67 -8.27
N ASN A 146 30.58 13.16 -7.67
CA ASN A 146 30.00 11.84 -8.01
C ASN A 146 29.15 11.86 -9.29
N ASP A 147 28.34 12.90 -9.45
CA ASP A 147 28.33 13.78 -10.62
C ASP A 147 28.85 13.20 -11.94
N LEU A 148 30.17 13.02 -12.03
CA LEU A 148 30.93 12.59 -13.22
C LEU A 148 30.58 11.16 -13.69
N PHE A 149 29.98 10.35 -12.83
CA PHE A 149 29.56 8.99 -13.12
C PHE A 149 28.29 8.94 -13.97
N SER A 150 28.22 7.94 -14.87
CA SER A 150 26.95 7.50 -15.44
C SER A 150 26.04 6.90 -14.36
N GLU A 151 24.78 6.72 -14.67
CA GLU A 151 23.85 6.21 -13.67
C GLU A 151 24.07 4.74 -13.31
N THR A 152 24.42 3.95 -14.33
CA THR A 152 24.97 2.60 -14.21
C THR A 152 26.18 2.56 -13.27
N GLU A 153 27.13 3.48 -13.43
CA GLU A 153 28.33 3.54 -12.59
C GLU A 153 27.99 3.89 -11.13
N ARG A 154 26.96 4.70 -10.86
CA ARG A 154 26.54 5.01 -9.48
C ARG A 154 25.82 3.84 -8.82
N ALA A 155 24.99 3.08 -9.56
CA ALA A 155 24.40 1.85 -9.06
C ALA A 155 25.50 0.79 -8.74
N ASN A 156 26.45 0.60 -9.67
CA ASN A 156 27.64 -0.25 -9.46
C ASN A 156 28.46 0.20 -8.24
N LEU A 157 28.68 1.51 -8.07
CA LEU A 157 29.41 2.08 -6.93
C LEU A 157 28.76 1.72 -5.58
N VAL A 158 27.43 1.83 -5.47
CA VAL A 158 26.68 1.48 -4.26
C VAL A 158 26.78 -0.01 -3.95
N LEU A 159 26.63 -0.89 -4.96
CA LEU A 159 26.78 -2.34 -4.77
C LEU A 159 28.19 -2.70 -4.29
N LEU A 160 29.23 -2.15 -4.92
CA LEU A 160 30.63 -2.39 -4.55
C LEU A 160 30.94 -1.93 -3.12
N GLN A 161 30.38 -0.77 -2.70
CA GLN A 161 30.49 -0.29 -1.31
C GLN A 161 29.78 -1.23 -0.34
N GLY A 162 28.58 -1.72 -0.67
CA GLY A 162 27.84 -2.70 0.15
C GLY A 162 28.55 -4.05 0.26
N LEU A 163 29.25 -4.50 -0.80
CA LEU A 163 30.07 -5.71 -0.79
C LEU A 163 31.37 -5.53 0.02
N GLU A 164 32.06 -4.39 -0.10
CA GLU A 164 33.25 -4.07 0.72
C GLU A 164 32.93 -3.95 2.22
N ALA A 165 31.75 -3.41 2.58
CA ALA A 165 31.35 -3.21 3.96
C ALA A 165 30.88 -4.51 4.67
N GLY A 166 30.65 -5.58 3.92
CA GLY A 166 30.16 -6.86 4.42
C GLY A 166 28.63 -6.90 4.62
N GLN A 167 28.15 -8.02 5.14
CA GLN A 167 26.74 -8.21 5.46
C GLN A 167 26.35 -7.45 6.72
N LEU A 168 25.16 -6.86 6.70
CA LEU A 168 24.54 -6.17 7.81
C LEU A 168 24.28 -7.14 8.97
N ALA A 169 24.67 -6.75 10.18
CA ALA A 169 24.58 -7.54 11.40
C ALA A 169 23.64 -6.89 12.43
N ALA A 170 22.72 -7.71 12.97
CA ALA A 170 21.74 -7.27 13.96
C ALA A 170 21.80 -8.13 15.25
N PRO A 171 21.20 -7.68 16.36
CA PRO A 171 21.09 -8.48 17.58
C PRO A 171 20.07 -9.60 17.35
N PRO A 172 20.45 -10.90 17.45
CA PRO A 172 19.50 -11.99 17.26
C PRO A 172 18.52 -12.06 18.44
N LEU A 173 17.24 -12.24 18.12
CA LEU A 173 16.12 -12.38 19.06
C LEU A 173 15.22 -13.53 18.58
N THR A 174 14.51 -14.21 19.49
CA THR A 174 13.40 -15.09 19.08
C THR A 174 12.11 -14.27 18.89
N PRO A 175 11.08 -14.77 18.17
CA PRO A 175 9.78 -14.11 18.07
C PRO A 175 9.19 -13.67 19.42
N GLU A 176 9.33 -14.50 20.46
CA GLU A 176 8.84 -14.21 21.83
C GLU A 176 9.72 -13.22 22.61
N GLN A 177 10.91 -12.89 22.07
CA GLN A 177 11.80 -11.84 22.56
C GLN A 177 11.69 -10.55 21.74
N PHE A 178 10.96 -10.56 20.62
CA PHE A 178 10.78 -9.35 19.82
C PHE A 178 9.93 -8.33 20.62
N PRO A 179 10.39 -7.09 20.81
CA PRO A 179 9.61 -6.08 21.51
C PRO A 179 8.40 -5.68 20.67
N LYS A 180 7.25 -5.38 21.28
CA LYS A 180 6.09 -4.92 20.50
C LYS A 180 6.39 -3.53 19.93
N ILE A 181 6.57 -3.46 18.61
CA ILE A 181 6.79 -2.22 17.86
C ILE A 181 5.44 -1.68 17.36
N ASP A 182 5.23 -0.38 17.55
CA ASP A 182 4.12 0.40 16.98
C ASP A 182 4.71 1.63 16.24
N GLY A 183 3.90 2.37 15.47
CA GLY A 183 4.44 3.52 14.74
C GLY A 183 3.53 4.20 13.70
N SER A 184 4.16 4.98 12.84
CA SER A 184 3.54 5.56 11.63
C SER A 184 3.38 4.49 10.55
N THR A 185 2.30 4.48 9.77
CA THR A 185 2.15 3.49 8.67
C THR A 185 3.32 3.54 7.69
N ALA A 186 3.82 4.74 7.37
CA ALA A 186 4.98 4.95 6.48
C ALA A 186 6.34 4.45 7.02
N THR A 187 6.42 3.98 8.28
CA THR A 187 7.63 3.35 8.86
C THR A 187 7.45 1.85 9.10
N LEU A 188 6.29 1.27 8.78
CA LEU A 188 6.00 -0.16 8.93
C LEU A 188 7.02 -1.09 8.23
N PRO A 189 7.51 -0.79 7.00
CA PRO A 189 8.56 -1.58 6.36
C PRO A 189 9.87 -1.65 7.16
N ILE A 190 10.21 -0.60 7.92
CA ILE A 190 11.41 -0.59 8.78
C ILE A 190 11.23 -1.60 9.92
N SER A 191 10.05 -1.61 10.57
CA SER A 191 9.74 -2.50 11.68
C SER A 191 9.64 -3.97 11.23
N GLN A 192 9.08 -4.24 10.05
CA GLN A 192 8.97 -5.58 9.46
C GLN A 192 10.34 -6.12 9.01
N ALA A 193 11.14 -5.29 8.31
CA ALA A 193 12.49 -5.67 7.94
C ALA A 193 13.38 -5.89 9.18
N LEU A 194 13.17 -5.10 10.25
CA LEU A 194 13.82 -5.32 11.55
C LEU A 194 13.41 -6.67 12.17
N TYR A 195 12.14 -7.08 12.07
CA TYR A 195 11.69 -8.40 12.52
C TYR A 195 12.42 -9.54 11.80
N GLN A 196 12.28 -9.62 10.46
CA GLN A 196 12.96 -10.65 9.64
C GLN A 196 14.46 -10.73 9.94
N LEU A 197 15.10 -9.57 10.10
CA LEU A 197 16.54 -9.43 10.34
C LEU A 197 17.01 -9.95 11.70
N VAL A 198 16.18 -9.85 12.75
CA VAL A 198 16.56 -10.29 14.11
C VAL A 198 16.06 -11.69 14.47
N THR A 199 14.92 -12.13 13.93
CA THR A 199 14.35 -13.46 14.17
C THR A 199 14.77 -14.50 13.14
N GLY A 200 15.10 -14.08 11.91
CA GLY A 200 15.27 -14.97 10.76
C GLY A 200 13.95 -15.41 10.10
N ALA A 201 12.83 -14.80 10.49
CA ALA A 201 11.51 -14.98 9.89
C ALA A 201 11.46 -14.56 8.41
N ASP A 202 10.49 -15.10 7.68
CA ASP A 202 10.18 -14.64 6.32
C ASP A 202 9.30 -13.37 6.33
N ALA A 203 9.05 -12.82 5.13
CA ALA A 203 8.25 -11.62 4.97
C ALA A 203 6.79 -11.79 5.44
N LEU A 204 6.16 -12.94 5.18
CA LEU A 204 4.76 -13.20 5.50
C LEU A 204 4.56 -13.30 7.03
N GLU A 205 5.49 -13.95 7.72
CA GLU A 205 5.55 -14.00 9.18
C GLU A 205 5.76 -12.59 9.78
N ALA A 206 6.73 -11.83 9.26
CA ALA A 206 7.04 -10.48 9.75
C ALA A 206 5.90 -9.46 9.51
N GLU A 207 5.21 -9.54 8.38
CA GLU A 207 4.02 -8.74 8.07
C GLU A 207 2.88 -9.03 9.06
N THR A 208 2.69 -10.31 9.41
CA THR A 208 1.64 -10.74 10.36
C THR A 208 1.99 -10.35 11.80
N ALA A 209 3.28 -10.40 12.17
CA ALA A 209 3.76 -10.12 13.52
C ALA A 209 3.90 -8.62 13.87
N VAL A 210 3.95 -7.71 12.88
CA VAL A 210 4.27 -6.29 13.10
C VAL A 210 3.16 -5.38 12.57
N THR A 211 2.60 -4.55 13.45
CA THR A 211 1.39 -3.74 13.19
C THR A 211 1.55 -2.32 13.75
N HIS A 212 1.11 -1.30 13.01
CA HIS A 212 1.34 0.12 13.33
C HIS A 212 0.01 0.90 13.37
N THR A 213 -0.28 1.58 14.48
CA THR A 213 -1.58 2.23 14.81
C THR A 213 -1.69 3.71 14.41
N LYS A 214 -0.72 4.22 13.63
CA LYS A 214 -0.50 5.63 13.23
C LYS A 214 0.17 6.47 14.33
N THR A 215 0.89 7.52 13.91
CA THR A 215 1.85 8.32 14.72
C THR A 215 1.35 8.64 16.14
N SER A 216 0.27 9.41 16.27
CA SER A 216 -0.22 9.90 17.56
C SER A 216 -0.76 8.78 18.46
N SER A 217 -1.32 7.73 17.86
CA SER A 217 -1.77 6.52 18.57
C SER A 217 -0.58 5.77 19.15
N SER A 218 0.48 5.57 18.36
CA SER A 218 1.66 4.79 18.77
C SER A 218 2.37 5.39 19.99
N TYR A 219 2.52 6.72 20.05
CA TYR A 219 3.04 7.39 21.23
C TYR A 219 2.13 7.24 22.46
N ARG A 220 0.80 7.41 22.30
CA ARG A 220 -0.16 7.18 23.41
C ARG A 220 -0.17 5.74 23.88
N ASN A 221 0.03 4.78 22.98
CA ASN A 221 0.21 3.37 23.32
C ASN A 221 1.48 3.17 24.14
N LEU A 222 2.63 3.71 23.73
CA LEU A 222 3.88 3.62 24.48
C LEU A 222 3.82 4.30 25.87
N LEU A 223 3.05 5.39 26.00
CA LEU A 223 2.75 6.06 27.27
C LEU A 223 1.80 5.23 28.17
N SER A 224 0.92 4.43 27.57
CA SER A 224 -0.07 3.60 28.28
C SER A 224 0.51 2.24 28.64
N SER A 225 0.80 2.03 29.93
CA SER A 225 1.32 0.76 30.47
C SER A 225 0.43 -0.47 30.23
N GLY A 226 -0.76 -0.31 29.68
CA GLY A 226 -1.69 -1.39 29.30
C GLY A 226 -1.68 -1.78 27.82
N SER A 227 -0.98 -1.05 26.94
CA SER A 227 -0.98 -1.35 25.49
C SER A 227 -0.07 -2.52 25.08
N GLY A 228 0.87 -2.87 25.97
CA GLY A 228 1.98 -3.80 25.70
C GLY A 228 3.04 -3.29 24.72
N THR A 229 3.00 -2.02 24.30
CA THR A 229 3.93 -1.43 23.31
C THR A 229 5.25 -1.06 23.98
N ASP A 230 6.38 -1.44 23.41
CA ASP A 230 7.70 -1.27 24.02
C ASP A 230 8.64 -0.33 23.25
N LEU A 231 8.48 -0.27 21.94
CA LEU A 231 9.25 0.55 21.01
C LEU A 231 8.30 1.20 20.01
N VAL A 232 8.52 2.47 19.70
CA VAL A 232 7.81 3.20 18.64
C VAL A 232 8.79 3.62 17.57
N ILE A 233 8.43 3.44 16.29
CA ILE A 233 9.15 4.00 15.14
C ILE A 233 8.19 4.91 14.37
N ALA A 234 8.30 6.23 14.54
CA ALA A 234 7.30 7.18 14.05
C ALA A 234 7.87 8.56 13.71
N TYR A 235 7.08 9.36 12.99
CA TYR A 235 7.33 10.80 12.83
C TYR A 235 7.15 11.58 14.14
N GLU A 236 7.53 12.85 14.17
CA GLU A 236 7.38 13.74 15.34
C GLU A 236 5.94 13.70 15.91
N PRO A 237 5.75 13.59 17.25
CA PRO A 237 4.43 13.65 17.86
C PRO A 237 3.78 15.04 17.68
N ASP A 238 2.46 15.07 17.49
CA ASP A 238 1.70 16.32 17.43
C ASP A 238 1.70 17.08 18.78
N SER A 239 1.16 18.31 18.80
CA SER A 239 1.15 19.14 20.00
C SER A 239 0.33 18.56 21.15
N SER A 240 -0.77 17.83 20.87
CA SER A 240 -1.59 17.22 21.93
C SER A 240 -0.84 16.08 22.64
N VAL A 241 -0.19 15.20 21.87
CA VAL A 241 0.69 14.14 22.40
C VAL A 241 1.88 14.74 23.17
N ARG A 242 2.40 15.88 22.71
CA ARG A 242 3.51 16.58 23.38
C ARG A 242 3.09 17.20 24.72
N GLU A 243 1.92 17.84 24.77
CA GLU A 243 1.33 18.35 26.01
C GLU A 243 1.01 17.22 27.00
N GLU A 244 0.55 16.06 26.52
CA GLU A 244 0.39 14.83 27.31
C GLU A 244 1.75 14.36 27.89
N MET A 245 2.78 14.25 27.04
CA MET A 245 4.15 13.87 27.47
C MET A 245 4.72 14.86 28.50
N GLU A 246 4.66 16.16 28.26
CA GLU A 246 5.15 17.19 29.17
C GLU A 246 4.41 17.16 30.52
N THR A 247 3.09 16.95 30.50
CA THR A 247 2.27 16.76 31.71
C THR A 247 2.67 15.50 32.49
N MET A 248 3.09 14.44 31.80
CA MET A 248 3.64 13.21 32.41
C MET A 248 5.13 13.33 32.82
N GLY A 249 5.74 14.51 32.68
CA GLY A 249 7.14 14.76 33.04
C GLY A 249 8.15 14.30 31.99
N ASP A 250 7.74 14.25 30.72
CA ASP A 250 8.48 13.71 29.56
C ASP A 250 9.02 12.29 29.84
N PRO A 251 8.17 11.26 29.87
CA PRO A 251 8.56 9.90 30.28
C PRO A 251 9.29 9.09 29.20
N LEU A 252 9.55 9.64 28.00
CA LEU A 252 10.09 8.91 26.85
C LEU A 252 11.54 9.29 26.51
N LEU A 253 12.32 8.32 26.05
CA LEU A 253 13.55 8.55 25.29
C LEU A 253 13.20 8.54 23.81
N ILE A 254 13.25 9.71 23.17
CA ILE A 254 13.05 9.87 21.73
C ILE A 254 14.40 10.27 21.10
N LYS A 255 14.75 9.67 19.96
CA LYS A 255 15.90 10.10 19.14
C LYS A 255 15.60 9.97 17.65
N PRO A 256 16.13 10.86 16.79
CA PRO A 256 16.07 10.65 15.35
C PRO A 256 16.79 9.35 14.98
N ILE A 257 16.32 8.73 13.91
CA ILE A 257 16.98 7.57 13.26
C ILE A 257 17.09 7.75 11.74
N GLY A 258 16.33 8.69 11.18
CA GLY A 258 16.36 9.03 9.76
C GLY A 258 15.48 10.25 9.47
N ARG A 259 15.32 10.55 8.19
CA ARG A 259 14.66 11.73 7.66
C ARG A 259 13.81 11.42 6.44
N ASP A 260 12.77 12.22 6.29
CA ASP A 260 12.05 12.43 5.05
C ASP A 260 12.02 13.95 4.75
N ALA A 261 11.48 14.36 3.62
CA ALA A 261 11.28 15.77 3.29
C ALA A 261 10.01 15.97 2.48
N LEU A 262 9.37 17.14 2.64
CA LEU A 262 8.30 17.56 1.75
C LEU A 262 8.92 18.01 0.41
N VAL A 263 8.62 17.26 -0.63
CA VAL A 263 9.17 17.45 -1.98
C VAL A 263 8.09 17.85 -2.95
N PHE A 264 8.48 18.63 -3.97
CA PHE A 264 7.59 19.14 -4.99
C PHE A 264 7.86 18.47 -6.32
N MET A 265 6.82 18.22 -7.11
CA MET A 265 6.91 17.61 -8.43
C MET A 265 6.10 18.39 -9.46
N VAL A 266 6.58 18.35 -10.70
CA VAL A 266 5.91 18.83 -11.90
C VAL A 266 5.98 17.76 -12.98
N ASN A 267 5.12 17.83 -14.00
CA ASN A 267 5.34 17.09 -15.25
C ASN A 267 6.64 17.59 -15.92
N ARG A 268 7.44 16.66 -16.47
CA ARG A 268 8.75 16.89 -17.11
C ARG A 268 8.71 17.86 -18.31
N SER A 269 7.54 18.16 -18.88
CA SER A 269 7.37 19.20 -19.90
C SER A 269 7.48 20.64 -19.36
N ASN A 270 7.41 20.84 -18.05
CA ASN A 270 7.57 22.15 -17.42
C ASN A 270 9.05 22.60 -17.45
N PRO A 271 9.37 23.77 -18.04
CA PRO A 271 10.75 24.28 -18.14
C PRO A 271 11.31 24.87 -16.84
N VAL A 272 10.52 24.95 -15.76
CA VAL A 272 10.95 25.45 -14.46
C VAL A 272 11.48 24.27 -13.64
N HIS A 273 12.74 24.37 -13.20
CA HIS A 273 13.42 23.30 -12.46
C HIS A 273 13.77 23.69 -11.01
N SER A 274 13.58 24.96 -10.63
CA SER A 274 13.62 25.38 -9.23
C SER A 274 12.65 26.52 -8.91
N LEU A 275 12.06 26.47 -7.72
CA LEU A 275 11.31 27.55 -7.09
C LEU A 275 12.00 27.98 -5.79
N THR A 276 11.89 29.26 -5.43
CA THR A 276 12.26 29.71 -4.07
C THR A 276 11.14 29.40 -3.08
N GLY A 277 11.48 29.29 -1.79
CA GLY A 277 10.47 29.07 -0.75
C GLY A 277 9.37 30.14 -0.71
N GLN A 278 9.72 31.40 -1.01
CA GLN A 278 8.77 32.50 -1.16
C GLN A 278 7.81 32.28 -2.34
N GLN A 279 8.31 31.81 -3.49
CA GLN A 279 7.46 31.49 -4.64
C GLN A 279 6.51 30.32 -4.36
N LEU A 280 6.93 29.31 -3.59
CA LEU A 280 6.03 28.23 -3.14
C LEU A 280 4.91 28.76 -2.23
N GLU A 281 5.25 29.61 -1.24
CA GLU A 281 4.25 30.27 -0.39
C GLU A 281 3.31 31.19 -1.20
N ASP A 282 3.81 31.89 -2.22
CA ASP A 282 3.03 32.79 -3.06
C ASP A 282 2.12 32.03 -4.05
N ILE A 283 2.57 30.88 -4.57
CA ILE A 283 1.73 29.98 -5.39
C ILE A 283 0.58 29.42 -4.54
N TYR A 284 0.90 28.79 -3.41
CA TYR A 284 -0.10 28.08 -2.60
C TYR A 284 -1.02 29.00 -1.79
N SER A 285 -0.76 30.31 -1.76
CA SER A 285 -1.71 31.33 -1.29
C SER A 285 -2.38 32.14 -2.41
N GLY A 286 -2.25 31.70 -3.68
CA GLY A 286 -2.93 32.31 -4.83
C GLY A 286 -2.43 33.71 -5.22
N VAL A 287 -1.26 34.12 -4.75
CA VAL A 287 -0.62 35.40 -5.10
C VAL A 287 0.11 35.31 -6.44
N LEU A 288 0.74 34.16 -6.71
CA LEU A 288 1.42 33.85 -7.97
C LEU A 288 0.62 32.76 -8.68
N THR A 289 0.19 33.01 -9.92
CA THR A 289 -0.84 32.18 -10.58
C THR A 289 -0.47 31.72 -11.99
N ASN A 290 0.65 32.18 -12.54
CA ASN A 290 1.10 31.82 -13.88
C ASN A 290 2.60 31.52 -13.93
N TRP A 291 2.99 30.44 -14.61
CA TRP A 291 4.37 29.97 -14.69
C TRP A 291 5.36 31.00 -15.26
N LYS A 292 4.92 31.95 -16.10
CA LYS A 292 5.80 33.03 -16.61
C LYS A 292 6.33 33.96 -15.52
N GLU A 293 5.63 34.05 -14.38
CA GLU A 293 6.04 34.88 -13.23
C GLU A 293 7.28 34.29 -12.53
N VAL A 294 7.56 32.99 -12.72
CA VAL A 294 8.76 32.28 -12.27
C VAL A 294 9.70 31.88 -13.42
N GLY A 295 9.48 32.40 -14.63
CA GLY A 295 10.34 32.17 -15.81
C GLY A 295 9.94 31.00 -16.70
N GLY A 296 8.79 30.37 -16.46
CA GLY A 296 8.22 29.31 -17.31
C GLY A 296 7.36 29.84 -18.47
N ASN A 297 6.50 28.95 -18.99
CA ASN A 297 5.56 29.26 -20.08
C ASN A 297 4.43 30.21 -19.62
N ASP A 298 3.74 30.89 -20.55
CA ASP A 298 2.51 31.62 -20.23
C ASP A 298 1.35 30.63 -20.05
N LEU A 299 1.24 30.10 -18.84
CA LEU A 299 0.39 28.98 -18.47
C LEU A 299 -0.04 29.13 -17.01
N ALA A 300 -1.31 28.87 -16.71
CA ALA A 300 -1.80 28.91 -15.32
C ALA A 300 -1.14 27.81 -14.49
N ILE A 301 -1.00 28.03 -13.18
CA ILE A 301 -0.45 27.03 -12.25
C ILE A 301 -1.61 26.23 -11.66
N ALA A 302 -1.72 24.95 -12.03
CA ALA A 302 -2.62 24.00 -11.39
C ALA A 302 -1.93 23.46 -10.11
N ALA A 303 -2.06 24.21 -9.02
CA ALA A 303 -1.46 23.89 -7.73
C ALA A 303 -2.33 22.88 -6.96
N PHE A 304 -1.99 21.60 -7.09
CA PHE A 304 -2.67 20.49 -6.40
C PHE A 304 -2.46 20.55 -4.89
N GLN A 305 -3.54 20.30 -4.15
CA GLN A 305 -3.62 20.27 -2.69
C GLN A 305 -4.23 18.95 -2.21
N ARG A 306 -4.11 18.66 -0.91
CA ARG A 306 -4.75 17.52 -0.23
C ARG A 306 -5.75 18.02 0.83
N PRO A 307 -6.77 17.24 1.23
CA PRO A 307 -7.67 17.56 2.33
C PRO A 307 -6.95 17.97 3.63
N SER A 308 -7.54 18.93 4.35
CA SER A 308 -7.05 19.37 5.67
C SER A 308 -7.01 18.21 6.66
N GLY A 309 -5.95 18.16 7.48
CA GLY A 309 -5.68 17.03 8.39
C GLY A 309 -4.99 15.81 7.75
N SER A 310 -4.84 15.75 6.42
CA SER A 310 -3.98 14.73 5.80
C SER A 310 -2.50 15.00 6.14
N GLY A 311 -1.67 13.95 6.19
CA GLY A 311 -0.28 14.07 6.68
C GLY A 311 0.59 15.02 5.86
N SER A 312 0.52 14.94 4.53
CA SER A 312 1.27 15.84 3.63
C SER A 312 0.74 17.26 3.62
N GLN A 313 -0.58 17.47 3.79
CA GLN A 313 -1.15 18.80 3.97
C GLN A 313 -0.65 19.44 5.27
N SER A 314 -0.62 18.65 6.35
CA SER A 314 -0.12 19.11 7.65
C SER A 314 1.38 19.47 7.59
N LEU A 315 2.19 18.75 6.80
CA LEU A 315 3.58 19.10 6.52
C LEU A 315 3.71 20.35 5.64
N MET A 316 2.84 20.54 4.64
CA MET A 316 2.80 21.74 3.79
C MET A 316 2.48 23.00 4.62
N GLU A 317 1.45 22.92 5.47
CA GLU A 317 1.04 23.99 6.39
C GLU A 317 2.15 24.30 7.42
N LYS A 318 2.75 23.28 8.03
CA LYS A 318 3.84 23.40 9.04
C LYS A 318 5.14 23.95 8.46
N LEU A 319 5.65 23.35 7.39
CA LEU A 319 7.02 23.54 6.92
C LEU A 319 7.14 24.66 5.87
N VAL A 320 6.13 24.80 5.02
CA VAL A 320 6.15 25.74 3.88
C VAL A 320 5.39 27.00 4.24
N MET A 321 4.10 26.89 4.54
CA MET A 321 3.21 28.04 4.74
C MET A 321 3.37 28.73 6.10
N LYS A 322 3.77 28.00 7.16
CA LYS A 322 4.14 28.54 8.49
C LYS A 322 3.06 29.44 9.11
N GLY A 323 1.78 29.10 8.90
CA GLY A 323 0.63 29.87 9.38
C GLY A 323 0.12 30.96 8.42
N ARG A 324 0.73 31.15 7.25
CA ARG A 324 0.11 31.86 6.12
C ARG A 324 -1.05 31.02 5.56
N PRO A 325 -2.26 31.57 5.39
CA PRO A 325 -3.36 30.82 4.76
C PRO A 325 -3.00 30.36 3.34
N MET A 326 -3.39 29.13 3.00
CA MET A 326 -3.43 28.67 1.61
C MET A 326 -4.68 29.23 0.92
N ALA A 327 -4.68 29.27 -0.40
CA ALA A 327 -5.85 29.64 -1.19
C ALA A 327 -6.78 28.44 -1.39
N ASP A 328 -8.09 28.71 -1.42
CA ASP A 328 -9.11 27.73 -1.80
C ASP A 328 -8.82 27.24 -3.23
N ALA A 329 -8.41 25.98 -3.37
CA ALA A 329 -8.22 25.35 -4.67
C ALA A 329 -9.57 24.96 -5.31
N PRO A 330 -9.67 24.92 -6.65
CA PRO A 330 -10.75 24.22 -7.34
C PRO A 330 -10.86 22.78 -6.82
N ALA A 331 -12.07 22.24 -6.70
CA ALA A 331 -12.29 20.88 -6.20
C ALA A 331 -11.52 19.82 -7.02
N GLU A 332 -11.38 20.04 -8.33
CA GLU A 332 -10.56 19.21 -9.23
C GLU A 332 -9.05 19.16 -8.90
N TYR A 333 -8.54 20.08 -8.07
CA TYR A 333 -7.14 20.09 -7.57
C TYR A 333 -7.03 19.73 -6.08
N VAL A 334 -8.15 19.47 -5.38
CA VAL A 334 -8.14 18.94 -4.01
C VAL A 334 -8.35 17.43 -4.09
N VAL A 335 -7.24 16.73 -4.31
CA VAL A 335 -7.18 15.28 -4.51
C VAL A 335 -7.13 14.58 -3.15
N ASN A 336 -7.93 13.53 -2.98
CA ASN A 336 -8.04 12.86 -1.69
C ASN A 336 -6.76 12.12 -1.35
N GLU A 337 -6.09 11.48 -2.31
CA GLU A 337 -4.93 10.64 -2.05
C GLU A 337 -3.58 11.05 -2.63
N MET A 338 -2.49 10.50 -2.07
CA MET A 338 -1.13 10.85 -2.49
C MET A 338 -0.77 10.28 -3.87
N GLY A 339 -1.08 9.00 -4.12
CA GLY A 339 -0.92 8.40 -5.44
C GLY A 339 -1.80 9.08 -6.50
N GLU A 340 -3.01 9.53 -6.12
CA GLU A 340 -3.89 10.35 -6.95
C GLU A 340 -3.23 11.69 -7.30
N LEU A 341 -2.67 12.42 -6.32
CA LEU A 341 -1.94 13.67 -6.55
C LEU A 341 -0.77 13.50 -7.52
N LEU A 342 0.02 12.45 -7.35
CA LEU A 342 1.16 12.18 -8.23
C LEU A 342 0.71 11.79 -9.64
N GLU A 343 -0.35 11.00 -9.80
CA GLU A 343 -0.95 10.71 -11.11
C GLU A 343 -1.53 11.97 -11.75
N SER A 344 -2.22 12.82 -11.00
CA SER A 344 -2.79 14.07 -11.51
C SER A 344 -1.68 14.98 -12.03
N VAL A 345 -0.60 15.21 -11.28
CA VAL A 345 0.54 16.02 -11.74
C VAL A 345 1.25 15.37 -12.94
N ALA A 346 1.36 14.04 -12.98
CA ALA A 346 1.96 13.32 -14.10
C ALA A 346 1.14 13.45 -15.40
N SER A 347 -0.18 13.28 -15.30
CA SER A 347 -1.11 13.17 -16.42
C SER A 347 -1.82 14.47 -16.83
N TYR A 348 -1.69 15.55 -16.05
CA TYR A 348 -2.34 16.84 -16.33
C TYR A 348 -1.96 17.39 -17.71
N ASP A 349 -2.87 17.20 -18.67
CA ASP A 349 -2.95 17.68 -20.06
C ASP A 349 -1.66 17.66 -20.93
N ASN A 350 -0.57 17.09 -20.41
CA ASN A 350 0.82 17.18 -20.88
C ASN A 350 1.41 18.60 -21.00
N THR A 351 0.72 19.68 -20.62
CA THR A 351 1.23 21.07 -20.84
C THR A 351 2.26 21.52 -19.81
N GLY A 352 2.39 20.80 -18.68
CA GLY A 352 3.30 21.17 -17.59
C GLY A 352 2.70 22.16 -16.58
N ALA A 353 1.40 22.44 -16.66
CA ALA A 353 0.70 23.37 -15.77
C ALA A 353 0.70 22.95 -14.29
N ALA A 354 0.74 21.65 -14.01
CA ALA A 354 0.57 21.10 -12.68
C ALA A 354 1.81 21.22 -11.78
N LEU A 355 1.56 21.58 -10.51
CA LEU A 355 2.50 21.49 -9.39
C LEU A 355 1.81 20.74 -8.25
N GLY A 356 2.53 19.81 -7.61
CA GLY A 356 2.06 19.14 -6.40
C GLY A 356 3.21 18.86 -5.42
N TYR A 357 2.88 18.27 -4.27
CA TYR A 357 3.83 17.90 -3.22
C TYR A 357 3.57 16.50 -2.65
N SER A 358 4.64 15.87 -2.17
CA SER A 358 4.64 14.56 -1.52
C SER A 358 5.75 14.48 -0.49
N VAL A 359 5.91 13.32 0.16
CA VAL A 359 7.11 13.02 0.96
C VAL A 359 8.12 12.27 0.07
N TYR A 360 9.41 12.53 0.27
CA TYR A 360 10.50 12.05 -0.59
C TYR A 360 10.55 10.53 -0.68
N TYR A 361 10.31 9.81 0.41
CA TYR A 361 10.23 8.34 0.34
C TYR A 361 9.11 7.87 -0.59
N TYR A 362 7.90 8.40 -0.45
CA TYR A 362 6.74 8.00 -1.26
C TYR A 362 6.98 8.29 -2.75
N ALA A 363 7.35 9.53 -3.09
CA ALA A 363 7.56 9.96 -4.48
C ALA A 363 8.82 9.39 -5.16
N ARG A 364 9.73 8.75 -4.42
CA ARG A 364 10.94 8.12 -4.98
C ARG A 364 10.91 6.59 -4.98
N ASN A 365 10.36 5.99 -3.94
CA ASN A 365 10.48 4.55 -3.69
C ASN A 365 9.16 3.79 -3.89
N MET A 366 8.01 4.41 -3.67
CA MET A 366 6.70 3.80 -3.89
C MET A 366 6.13 4.17 -5.26
N TYR A 367 6.16 5.46 -5.62
CA TYR A 367 5.42 5.97 -6.79
C TYR A 367 6.34 6.56 -7.88
N GLN A 368 7.01 5.68 -8.65
CA GLN A 368 7.88 6.09 -9.76
C GLN A 368 7.11 6.26 -11.07
N LYS A 369 6.96 7.51 -11.55
CA LYS A 369 6.42 7.84 -12.88
C LYS A 369 7.47 8.53 -13.76
N PRO A 370 7.78 8.03 -14.97
CA PRO A 370 8.75 8.65 -15.86
C PRO A 370 8.31 10.03 -16.40
N GLU A 371 7.04 10.40 -16.26
CA GLU A 371 6.49 11.72 -16.60
C GLU A 371 6.83 12.80 -15.55
N LEU A 372 7.11 12.40 -14.30
CA LEU A 372 7.36 13.34 -13.21
C LEU A 372 8.83 13.81 -13.17
N SER A 373 9.05 14.94 -12.53
CA SER A 373 10.37 15.46 -12.17
C SER A 373 10.31 16.27 -10.88
N PHE A 374 11.29 16.07 -9.99
CA PHE A 374 11.39 16.84 -8.75
C PHE A 374 11.79 18.29 -9.01
N MET A 375 11.06 19.21 -8.38
CA MET A 375 11.38 20.63 -8.35
C MET A 375 12.42 20.91 -7.26
N ALA A 376 13.54 21.55 -7.62
CA ALA A 376 14.52 21.99 -6.63
C ALA A 376 14.00 23.21 -5.84
N VAL A 377 14.32 23.31 -4.55
CA VAL A 377 13.92 24.46 -3.74
C VAL A 377 15.13 25.33 -3.38
N ASN A 378 15.05 26.63 -3.67
CA ASN A 378 16.15 27.59 -3.57
C ASN A 378 17.43 27.15 -4.34
N GLY A 379 17.27 26.40 -5.43
CA GLY A 379 18.37 25.80 -6.21
C GLY A 379 18.82 24.42 -5.74
N VAL A 380 18.36 23.90 -4.59
CA VAL A 380 18.76 22.59 -4.06
C VAL A 380 17.75 21.52 -4.46
N SER A 381 18.19 20.47 -5.17
CA SER A 381 17.34 19.31 -5.49
C SER A 381 17.15 18.39 -4.27
N PRO A 382 15.98 17.75 -4.13
CA PRO A 382 15.79 16.73 -3.09
C PRO A 382 16.60 15.47 -3.42
N SER A 383 17.34 14.97 -2.44
CA SER A 383 18.16 13.76 -2.57
C SER A 383 18.45 13.18 -1.18
N ALA A 384 18.85 11.91 -1.11
CA ALA A 384 19.28 11.29 0.15
C ALA A 384 20.55 11.94 0.74
N GLN A 385 21.31 12.74 -0.03
CA GLN A 385 22.38 13.58 0.52
C GLN A 385 21.78 14.85 1.13
N THR A 386 21.12 15.67 0.30
CA THR A 386 20.63 17.01 0.68
C THR A 386 19.57 17.01 1.80
N ILE A 387 18.86 15.90 1.98
CA ILE A 387 17.94 15.68 3.11
C ILE A 387 18.72 15.31 4.39
N ARG A 388 19.81 14.53 4.26
CA ARG A 388 20.65 14.07 5.37
C ARG A 388 21.55 15.17 5.95
N ASP A 389 22.13 16.01 5.11
CA ASP A 389 22.86 17.20 5.57
C ASP A 389 21.93 18.38 5.93
N GLY A 390 20.73 18.44 5.34
CA GLY A 390 19.73 19.48 5.62
C GLY A 390 19.86 20.72 4.73
N SER A 391 20.61 20.63 3.64
CA SER A 391 20.68 21.67 2.60
C SER A 391 19.37 21.80 1.80
N TYR A 392 18.62 20.71 1.62
CA TYR A 392 17.26 20.76 1.10
C TYR A 392 16.30 21.24 2.20
N PRO A 393 15.43 22.24 1.95
CA PRO A 393 14.47 22.72 2.94
C PRO A 393 13.30 21.73 3.14
N TYR A 394 12.47 21.97 4.15
CA TYR A 394 11.26 21.17 4.44
C TYR A 394 11.55 19.69 4.78
N VAL A 395 12.74 19.42 5.31
CA VAL A 395 13.11 18.15 5.96
C VAL A 395 12.32 17.96 7.26
N ASN A 396 11.97 16.71 7.57
CA ASN A 396 11.33 16.30 8.81
C ASN A 396 11.95 14.98 9.29
N ASP A 397 12.50 14.95 10.51
CA ASP A 397 13.07 13.73 11.09
C ASP A 397 11.97 12.68 11.40
N PHE A 398 12.34 11.40 11.37
CA PHE A 398 11.59 10.33 12.02
C PHE A 398 12.45 9.64 13.09
N TYR A 399 11.77 9.12 14.10
CA TYR A 399 12.33 8.83 15.41
C TYR A 399 12.10 7.39 15.84
N ALA A 400 13.02 6.86 16.64
CA ALA A 400 12.74 5.77 17.56
C ALA A 400 12.37 6.33 18.94
N ALA A 401 11.44 5.70 19.64
CA ALA A 401 11.05 6.07 20.99
C ALA A 401 10.81 4.85 21.90
N ILE A 402 11.28 4.94 23.15
CA ILE A 402 11.06 3.97 24.23
C ILE A 402 10.76 4.72 25.55
N ARG A 403 10.32 4.02 26.60
CA ARG A 403 10.18 4.61 27.95
C ARG A 403 11.55 4.94 28.57
N ARG A 404 11.64 5.95 29.45
CA ARG A 404 12.89 6.34 30.13
C ARG A 404 13.40 5.31 31.14
N ASP A 405 12.52 4.49 31.70
CA ASP A 405 12.83 3.40 32.64
C ASP A 405 13.04 2.04 31.95
N GLU A 406 12.96 1.99 30.62
CA GLU A 406 13.16 0.78 29.81
C GLU A 406 14.55 0.14 30.08
N PRO A 407 14.61 -1.12 30.57
CA PRO A 407 15.85 -1.70 31.08
C PRO A 407 17.00 -1.77 30.06
N GLN A 408 18.23 -1.53 30.51
CA GLN A 408 19.44 -1.49 29.66
C GLN A 408 19.73 -2.79 28.87
N GLY A 409 19.13 -3.91 29.28
CA GLY A 409 19.24 -5.21 28.60
C GLY A 409 17.91 -5.72 28.02
N SER A 410 16.87 -4.90 27.89
CA SER A 410 15.63 -5.32 27.24
C SER A 410 15.80 -5.35 25.71
N PRO A 411 15.07 -6.22 24.99
CA PRO A 411 15.07 -6.23 23.53
C PRO A 411 14.70 -4.87 22.93
N ALA A 412 13.68 -4.20 23.46
CA ALA A 412 13.26 -2.86 23.04
C ALA A 412 14.42 -1.85 23.12
N ARG A 413 15.16 -1.86 24.23
CA ARG A 413 16.31 -0.98 24.42
C ARG A 413 17.46 -1.31 23.47
N ILE A 414 17.73 -2.60 23.26
CA ILE A 414 18.79 -3.08 22.37
C ILE A 414 18.50 -2.68 20.91
N LEU A 415 17.27 -2.87 20.42
CA LEU A 415 16.88 -2.46 19.08
C LEU A 415 16.85 -0.93 18.92
N PHE A 416 16.32 -0.20 19.92
CA PHE A 416 16.38 1.26 19.97
C PHE A 416 17.82 1.77 19.80
N ASP A 417 18.78 1.27 20.59
CA ASP A 417 20.18 1.70 20.47
C ASP A 417 20.87 1.20 19.18
N TRP A 418 20.47 0.06 18.64
CA TRP A 418 20.95 -0.47 17.36
C TRP A 418 20.49 0.34 16.13
N LEU A 419 19.30 0.95 16.11
CA LEU A 419 18.81 1.73 14.94
C LEU A 419 19.72 2.91 14.55
N THR A 420 20.49 3.47 15.50
CA THR A 420 21.50 4.52 15.26
C THR A 420 22.91 3.98 15.04
N SER A 421 23.12 2.66 15.12
CA SER A 421 24.39 2.00 14.78
C SER A 421 24.65 2.03 13.27
N ASP A 422 25.87 1.75 12.84
CA ASP A 422 26.20 1.74 11.41
C ASP A 422 25.50 0.61 10.64
N ASP A 423 25.06 -0.45 11.33
CA ASP A 423 24.20 -1.50 10.77
C ASP A 423 22.73 -1.05 10.67
N GLY A 424 22.17 -0.46 11.73
CA GLY A 424 20.80 0.08 11.70
C GLY A 424 20.61 1.20 10.67
N GLN A 425 21.63 2.03 10.50
CA GLN A 425 21.65 3.06 9.46
C GLN A 425 21.79 2.47 8.06
N ALA A 426 22.49 1.35 7.89
CA ALA A 426 22.54 0.62 6.62
C ALA A 426 21.20 -0.06 6.29
N LEU A 427 20.42 -0.50 7.28
CA LEU A 427 19.06 -1.00 7.08
C LEU A 427 18.16 0.12 6.55
N ILE A 428 18.13 1.26 7.25
CA ILE A 428 17.28 2.41 6.90
C ILE A 428 17.61 2.93 5.49
N ASN A 429 18.89 3.10 5.15
CA ASN A 429 19.30 3.48 3.79
C ASN A 429 18.98 2.40 2.74
N GLY A 430 19.17 1.12 3.08
CA GLY A 430 18.95 -0.01 2.17
C GLY A 430 17.47 -0.22 1.81
N LEU A 431 16.56 0.11 2.74
CA LEU A 431 15.11 0.15 2.50
C LEU A 431 14.66 1.41 1.73
N GLY A 432 15.56 2.33 1.39
CA GLY A 432 15.28 3.51 0.57
C GLY A 432 15.06 4.83 1.31
N TYR A 433 14.85 4.77 2.63
CA TYR A 433 14.75 5.95 3.51
C TYR A 433 16.10 6.68 3.64
N VAL A 434 16.09 7.88 4.23
CA VAL A 434 17.33 8.65 4.46
C VAL A 434 17.76 8.49 5.92
N GLY A 435 18.67 7.56 6.22
CA GLY A 435 19.27 7.48 7.57
C GLY A 435 20.12 8.71 7.91
N GLU A 436 20.28 9.03 9.20
CA GLU A 436 21.21 10.07 9.70
C GLU A 436 22.63 9.95 9.13
N LYS A 437 23.11 8.71 8.94
CA LYS A 437 24.45 8.40 8.40
C LYS A 437 24.33 7.81 7.01
N ASN A 438 25.25 8.16 6.11
CA ASN A 438 25.37 7.52 4.80
C ASN A 438 26.21 6.22 4.90
N ILE A 439 25.65 5.17 5.50
CA ILE A 439 26.26 3.83 5.54
C ILE A 439 25.51 2.90 4.57
N ALA A 440 26.27 2.12 3.80
CA ALA A 440 25.77 1.01 3.00
C ALA A 440 26.41 -0.30 3.50
N ARG A 441 25.62 -1.38 3.53
CA ARG A 441 26.04 -2.76 3.79
C ARG A 441 25.18 -3.70 2.96
N ARG A 442 25.62 -4.93 2.71
CA ARG A 442 24.78 -5.96 2.09
C ARG A 442 23.62 -6.31 3.03
N LEU A 443 22.38 -6.09 2.60
CA LEU A 443 21.19 -6.63 3.26
C LEU A 443 21.14 -8.17 3.13
N PRO A 444 20.54 -8.91 4.08
CA PRO A 444 20.24 -10.33 3.89
C PRO A 444 19.26 -10.54 2.73
N ALA A 445 19.38 -11.68 2.04
CA ALA A 445 18.55 -11.99 0.87
C ALA A 445 17.03 -12.02 1.15
N ALA A 446 16.61 -12.29 2.40
CA ALA A 446 15.21 -12.18 2.81
C ALA A 446 14.64 -10.77 2.63
N LEU A 447 15.43 -9.73 2.92
CA LEU A 447 15.04 -8.32 2.76
C LEU A 447 15.12 -7.80 1.31
N THR A 448 15.65 -8.61 0.38
CA THR A 448 15.83 -8.23 -1.03
C THR A 448 15.15 -9.19 -2.00
N GLY A 449 14.47 -10.22 -1.50
CA GLY A 449 13.66 -11.12 -2.30
C GLY A 449 12.35 -10.44 -2.68
N GLN A 450 11.82 -10.79 -3.86
CA GLN A 450 10.40 -10.56 -4.11
C GLN A 450 9.60 -11.39 -3.08
N PRO A 451 8.62 -10.82 -2.37
CA PRO A 451 7.73 -11.62 -1.53
C PRO A 451 7.04 -12.66 -2.39
N SER A 452 6.83 -13.86 -1.84
CA SER A 452 6.22 -14.96 -2.57
C SER A 452 4.78 -14.61 -2.95
N GLN A 453 4.56 -14.22 -4.21
CA GLN A 453 3.25 -13.88 -4.75
C GLN A 453 2.26 -15.01 -4.43
N PRO A 454 1.14 -14.71 -3.74
CA PRO A 454 0.15 -15.72 -3.41
C PRO A 454 -0.45 -16.31 -4.70
N SER A 455 -0.62 -17.63 -4.72
CA SER A 455 -0.97 -18.38 -5.93
C SER A 455 -2.31 -19.11 -5.85
N GLY A 456 -3.10 -18.85 -4.80
CA GLY A 456 -4.45 -19.41 -4.68
C GLY A 456 -5.43 -18.67 -5.58
N THR A 457 -6.45 -19.37 -6.07
CA THR A 457 -7.62 -18.78 -6.75
C THR A 457 -8.87 -18.98 -5.90
N LEU A 458 -9.81 -18.04 -6.00
CA LEU A 458 -11.16 -18.20 -5.47
C LEU A 458 -11.98 -19.05 -6.44
N ASP A 459 -12.64 -20.08 -5.92
CA ASP A 459 -13.54 -20.95 -6.69
C ASP A 459 -14.91 -20.27 -6.87
N LEU A 460 -14.92 -19.03 -7.38
CA LEU A 460 -16.14 -18.22 -7.54
C LEU A 460 -17.18 -18.92 -8.42
N PRO A 461 -18.49 -18.80 -8.10
CA PRO A 461 -19.56 -19.28 -8.97
C PRO A 461 -19.53 -18.65 -10.37
N PRO A 462 -20.13 -19.29 -11.39
CA PRO A 462 -20.25 -18.71 -12.73
C PRO A 462 -20.91 -17.33 -12.69
N ASP A 463 -20.30 -16.38 -13.40
CA ASP A 463 -20.78 -15.00 -13.52
C ASP A 463 -20.77 -14.16 -12.22
N THR A 464 -20.18 -14.68 -11.14
CA THR A 464 -19.89 -13.95 -9.91
C THR A 464 -18.53 -13.23 -9.96
N VAL A 465 -18.46 -12.03 -9.37
CA VAL A 465 -17.23 -11.27 -9.08
C VAL A 465 -17.00 -11.16 -7.57
N PHE A 466 -15.77 -10.87 -7.16
CA PHE A 466 -15.45 -10.54 -5.76
C PHE A 466 -15.42 -9.02 -5.58
N LEU A 467 -16.19 -8.50 -4.63
CA LEU A 467 -16.29 -7.08 -4.31
C LEU A 467 -15.64 -6.76 -2.96
N ALA A 468 -15.05 -5.57 -2.86
CA ALA A 468 -14.52 -5.04 -1.62
C ALA A 468 -14.82 -3.54 -1.43
N ASP A 469 -14.96 -3.12 -0.18
CA ASP A 469 -15.06 -1.71 0.18
C ASP A 469 -13.70 -1.00 0.04
N GLY A 470 -13.68 0.11 -0.70
CA GLY A 470 -12.48 0.86 -1.01
C GLY A 470 -11.92 1.66 0.16
N GLU A 471 -12.77 2.17 1.06
CA GLU A 471 -12.31 2.91 2.24
C GLU A 471 -11.61 1.97 3.23
N TYR A 472 -12.13 0.74 3.38
CA TYR A 472 -11.53 -0.28 4.22
C TYR A 472 -10.25 -0.90 3.63
N LEU A 473 -10.26 -1.28 2.34
CA LEU A 473 -9.13 -1.98 1.74
C LEU A 473 -8.01 -1.01 1.32
N TYR A 474 -8.37 0.11 0.70
CA TYR A 474 -7.44 1.05 0.06
C TYR A 474 -7.42 2.46 0.66
N GLY A 475 -8.23 2.74 1.70
CA GLY A 475 -8.41 4.11 2.22
C GLY A 475 -9.09 5.08 1.23
N GLU A 476 -9.54 4.60 0.07
CA GLU A 476 -10.06 5.41 -1.04
C GLU A 476 -11.54 5.10 -1.23
N SER A 477 -12.43 6.05 -0.90
CA SER A 477 -13.88 5.85 -0.99
C SER A 477 -14.29 5.42 -2.41
N GLY A 478 -14.85 4.22 -2.53
CA GLY A 478 -15.18 3.57 -3.78
C GLY A 478 -15.53 2.09 -3.60
N THR A 479 -15.99 1.45 -4.66
CA THR A 479 -16.32 0.02 -4.68
C THR A 479 -15.40 -0.70 -5.65
N ILE A 480 -14.64 -1.68 -5.16
CA ILE A 480 -13.61 -2.39 -5.92
C ILE A 480 -14.21 -3.69 -6.49
N VAL A 481 -13.85 -4.06 -7.72
CA VAL A 481 -14.30 -5.27 -8.42
C VAL A 481 -13.10 -6.12 -8.83
N PHE A 482 -13.05 -7.37 -8.39
CA PHE A 482 -11.96 -8.32 -8.64
C PHE A 482 -12.44 -9.57 -9.38
N ASP A 483 -11.54 -10.20 -10.14
CA ASP A 483 -11.74 -11.53 -10.70
C ASP A 483 -11.45 -12.66 -9.68
N SER A 484 -11.62 -13.92 -10.10
CA SER A 484 -11.34 -15.11 -9.28
C SER A 484 -9.87 -15.32 -8.91
N ARG A 485 -8.94 -14.55 -9.49
CA ARG A 485 -7.51 -14.54 -9.14
C ARG A 485 -7.15 -13.33 -8.27
N LEU A 486 -8.15 -12.52 -7.90
CA LEU A 486 -8.01 -11.24 -7.19
C LEU A 486 -7.13 -10.24 -7.94
N GLU A 487 -7.16 -10.30 -9.28
CA GLU A 487 -6.76 -9.18 -10.12
C GLU A 487 -7.93 -8.17 -10.19
N GLU A 488 -7.62 -6.89 -10.01
CA GLU A 488 -8.62 -5.83 -10.06
C GLU A 488 -9.10 -5.63 -11.51
N THR A 489 -10.41 -5.72 -11.71
CA THR A 489 -11.06 -5.55 -13.03
C THR A 489 -11.74 -4.19 -13.16
N ALA A 490 -12.21 -3.61 -12.05
CA ALA A 490 -12.72 -2.25 -12.00
C ALA A 490 -12.65 -1.64 -10.59
N PHE A 491 -12.77 -0.32 -10.55
CA PHE A 491 -13.02 0.45 -9.33
C PHE A 491 -14.02 1.55 -9.66
N ILE A 492 -15.05 1.68 -8.83
CA ILE A 492 -16.08 2.69 -8.96
C ILE A 492 -15.77 3.77 -7.91
N PRO A 493 -15.25 4.95 -8.29
CA PRO A 493 -14.74 5.93 -7.34
C PRO A 493 -15.88 6.74 -6.71
N ARG A 494 -15.69 7.14 -5.45
CA ARG A 494 -16.65 7.92 -4.64
C ARG A 494 -18.01 7.22 -4.48
N THR A 495 -17.99 5.90 -4.33
CA THR A 495 -19.19 5.10 -4.00
C THR A 495 -19.01 4.24 -2.76
N SER A 496 -20.06 4.11 -1.96
CA SER A 496 -20.17 3.02 -0.97
C SER A 496 -21.43 2.20 -1.25
N CYS A 497 -21.31 0.88 -1.22
CA CYS A 497 -22.41 -0.02 -1.59
C CYS A 497 -23.33 -0.30 -0.39
N GLN A 498 -24.63 -0.03 -0.53
CA GLN A 498 -25.60 -0.31 0.53
C GLN A 498 -25.84 -1.82 0.62
N GLY A 499 -25.70 -2.36 1.83
CA GLY A 499 -26.00 -3.78 2.13
C GLY A 499 -24.90 -4.80 1.83
N LEU A 500 -23.74 -4.39 1.31
CA LEU A 500 -22.58 -5.28 1.23
C LEU A 500 -21.79 -5.29 2.55
N GLY A 501 -21.12 -6.42 2.81
CA GLY A 501 -20.03 -6.48 3.79
C GLY A 501 -18.75 -5.87 3.22
N ILE A 502 -17.72 -5.75 4.07
CA ILE A 502 -16.38 -5.28 3.68
C ILE A 502 -15.81 -6.07 2.48
N PHE A 503 -16.12 -7.37 2.43
CA PHE A 503 -15.91 -8.26 1.29
C PHE A 503 -17.22 -8.96 0.97
N SER A 504 -17.52 -9.19 -0.30
CA SER A 504 -18.73 -9.89 -0.74
C SER A 504 -18.57 -10.53 -2.11
N GLU A 505 -19.29 -11.62 -2.35
CA GLU A 505 -19.44 -12.22 -3.68
C GLU A 505 -20.69 -11.63 -4.34
N TRP A 506 -20.60 -11.23 -5.61
CA TRP A 506 -21.72 -10.58 -6.31
C TRP A 506 -21.93 -11.11 -7.73
N ASP A 507 -23.18 -11.44 -8.03
CA ASP A 507 -23.67 -11.80 -9.37
C ASP A 507 -23.63 -10.56 -10.27
N LYS A 508 -22.77 -10.57 -11.30
CA LYS A 508 -22.53 -9.42 -12.18
C LYS A 508 -23.77 -8.95 -12.95
N ASP A 509 -24.78 -9.82 -13.10
CA ASP A 509 -26.02 -9.54 -13.82
C ASP A 509 -27.04 -8.81 -12.91
N LYS A 510 -26.79 -8.72 -11.59
CA LYS A 510 -27.62 -7.98 -10.63
C LYS A 510 -27.11 -6.55 -10.42
N PRO A 511 -27.99 -5.52 -10.54
CA PRO A 511 -27.65 -4.14 -10.19
C PRO A 511 -27.18 -3.98 -8.74
N LEU A 512 -26.08 -3.25 -8.55
CA LEU A 512 -25.58 -2.79 -7.26
C LEU A 512 -26.36 -1.56 -6.78
N ILE A 513 -26.56 -1.43 -5.47
CA ILE A 513 -27.08 -0.21 -4.84
C ILE A 513 -25.89 0.62 -4.36
N LEU A 514 -25.46 1.61 -5.13
CA LEU A 514 -24.30 2.43 -4.82
C LEU A 514 -24.73 3.82 -4.33
N THR A 515 -24.12 4.28 -3.24
CA THR A 515 -24.28 5.62 -2.68
C THR A 515 -23.16 6.53 -3.17
N ASP A 516 -23.45 7.66 -3.80
CA ASP A 516 -22.44 8.68 -4.13
C ASP A 516 -21.96 9.38 -2.85
N THR A 517 -20.67 9.25 -2.55
CA THR A 517 -20.01 9.80 -1.35
C THR A 517 -19.43 11.20 -1.56
N SER A 518 -19.53 11.77 -2.77
CA SER A 518 -19.10 13.15 -3.05
C SER A 518 -20.01 14.22 -2.43
N ILE A 519 -21.23 13.84 -2.04
CA ILE A 519 -22.22 14.75 -1.44
C ILE A 519 -22.11 14.69 0.09
N SER A 520 -21.79 15.82 0.72
CA SER A 520 -21.62 15.93 2.17
C SER A 520 -22.93 15.65 2.93
N GLY A 521 -23.04 14.47 3.56
CA GLY A 521 -24.23 14.05 4.29
C GLY A 521 -24.30 12.53 4.40
N HIS A 522 -25.46 11.96 4.09
CA HIS A 522 -25.65 10.51 3.95
C HIS A 522 -25.37 9.99 2.52
N GLY A 523 -25.03 10.89 1.58
CA GLY A 523 -24.98 10.59 0.15
C GLY A 523 -26.36 10.34 -0.46
N ASN A 524 -26.40 10.06 -1.77
CA ASN A 524 -27.60 9.61 -2.48
C ASN A 524 -27.34 8.22 -3.08
N ALA A 525 -28.32 7.32 -3.00
CA ALA A 525 -28.30 6.00 -3.61
C ALA A 525 -28.78 6.02 -5.08
N GLY A 526 -28.14 5.20 -5.92
CA GLY A 526 -28.55 4.88 -7.29
C GLY A 526 -28.42 3.38 -7.58
N LEU A 527 -28.83 2.93 -8.78
CA LEU A 527 -28.64 1.55 -9.26
C LEU A 527 -27.55 1.53 -10.33
N TYR A 528 -26.53 0.69 -10.15
CA TYR A 528 -25.36 0.63 -11.04
C TYR A 528 -25.20 -0.77 -11.67
N SER A 529 -24.84 -0.82 -12.95
CA SER A 529 -24.60 -2.08 -13.67
C SER A 529 -23.11 -2.39 -13.81
N LEU A 530 -22.69 -3.57 -13.34
CA LEU A 530 -21.35 -4.10 -13.60
C LEU A 530 -21.18 -4.59 -15.06
N GLN A 531 -22.26 -4.87 -15.78
CA GLN A 531 -22.18 -5.26 -17.19
C GLN A 531 -21.86 -4.09 -18.13
N THR A 532 -22.48 -2.92 -17.88
CA THR A 532 -22.29 -1.72 -18.72
C THR A 532 -21.31 -0.71 -18.13
N MET A 533 -20.96 -0.85 -16.85
CA MET A 533 -20.18 0.11 -16.06
C MET A 533 -20.80 1.52 -16.12
N ASP A 534 -22.12 1.56 -15.86
CA ASP A 534 -22.95 2.77 -15.98
C ASP A 534 -24.14 2.71 -15.01
N TRP A 535 -24.74 3.87 -14.72
CA TRP A 535 -25.94 3.96 -13.87
C TRP A 535 -27.19 3.51 -14.64
N ILE A 536 -27.92 2.56 -14.06
CA ILE A 536 -29.29 2.19 -14.46
C ILE A 536 -30.28 3.24 -13.92
N LEU A 537 -30.01 3.72 -12.70
CA LEU A 537 -30.64 4.89 -12.09
C LEU A 537 -29.56 5.73 -11.41
N GLU A 538 -29.49 7.01 -11.77
CA GLU A 538 -28.58 8.00 -11.18
C GLU A 538 -28.76 8.11 -9.65
N PRO A 539 -27.73 8.56 -8.90
CA PRO A 539 -27.80 8.74 -7.45
C PRO A 539 -28.65 9.97 -7.07
N GLU A 540 -29.98 9.86 -7.18
CA GLU A 540 -30.98 10.89 -6.86
C GLU A 540 -31.90 10.52 -5.68
N TYR A 541 -31.69 9.37 -5.03
CA TYR A 541 -32.58 8.81 -4.01
C TYR A 541 -31.94 8.82 -2.62
N ASP A 542 -32.68 9.10 -1.55
CA ASP A 542 -32.14 9.06 -0.17
C ASP A 542 -31.74 7.63 0.23
N PHE A 543 -32.49 6.64 -0.25
CA PHE A 543 -32.15 5.22 -0.11
C PHE A 543 -32.84 4.37 -1.18
N ILE A 544 -32.25 3.20 -1.46
CA ILE A 544 -32.85 2.15 -2.29
C ILE A 544 -32.72 0.84 -1.51
N THR A 545 -33.75 0.00 -1.54
CA THR A 545 -33.69 -1.38 -1.01
C THR A 545 -34.00 -2.39 -2.10
N ALA A 546 -33.29 -3.52 -2.11
CA ALA A 546 -33.61 -4.66 -2.96
C ALA A 546 -34.74 -5.50 -2.31
N GLY A 547 -35.46 -6.29 -3.11
CA GLY A 547 -36.52 -7.17 -2.62
C GLY A 547 -37.57 -7.46 -3.69
N PRO A 548 -38.14 -8.68 -3.78
CA PRO A 548 -39.08 -9.02 -4.83
C PRO A 548 -40.30 -8.07 -4.83
N PRO A 549 -40.62 -7.43 -5.97
CA PRO A 549 -40.33 -7.90 -7.32
C PRO A 549 -39.16 -7.19 -8.05
N GLY A 550 -38.28 -6.47 -7.34
CA GLY A 550 -37.16 -5.72 -7.91
C GLY A 550 -36.43 -4.86 -6.87
N TYR A 551 -36.58 -3.54 -6.95
CA TYR A 551 -36.00 -2.57 -6.01
C TYR A 551 -37.02 -1.49 -5.65
N LEU A 552 -37.00 -0.98 -4.42
CA LEU A 552 -37.78 0.18 -3.99
C LEU A 552 -36.86 1.39 -3.82
N THR A 553 -37.03 2.39 -4.67
CA THR A 553 -36.35 3.69 -4.57
C THR A 553 -37.18 4.66 -3.73
N VAL A 554 -36.55 5.44 -2.85
CA VAL A 554 -37.25 6.40 -1.98
C VAL A 554 -36.61 7.78 -2.05
N SER A 555 -37.45 8.82 -2.20
CA SER A 555 -37.03 10.22 -2.10
C SER A 555 -37.88 10.94 -1.07
N GLY A 556 -37.24 11.60 -0.11
CA GLY A 556 -37.83 12.44 0.92
C GLY A 556 -37.65 13.93 0.61
N ARG A 557 -38.63 14.75 0.98
CA ARG A 557 -38.49 16.21 0.97
C ARG A 557 -39.32 16.88 2.07
N PRO A 558 -38.80 17.93 2.72
CA PRO A 558 -39.60 18.74 3.63
C PRO A 558 -40.69 19.50 2.85
N ASP A 559 -41.93 19.40 3.32
CA ASP A 559 -43.04 20.23 2.88
C ASP A 559 -42.73 21.72 3.22
N PRO A 560 -42.84 22.64 2.24
CA PRO A 560 -42.34 24.01 2.39
C PRO A 560 -43.20 24.89 3.31
N ASP A 561 -44.46 24.52 3.57
CA ASP A 561 -45.39 25.29 4.40
C ASP A 561 -45.42 24.80 5.87
N THR A 562 -45.11 23.53 6.10
CA THR A 562 -45.20 22.88 7.44
C THR A 562 -43.87 22.39 7.99
N GLY A 563 -42.85 22.17 7.15
CA GLY A 563 -41.58 21.55 7.52
C GLY A 563 -41.65 20.04 7.82
N ALA A 564 -42.79 19.40 7.60
CA ALA A 564 -42.94 17.96 7.75
C ALA A 564 -42.31 17.22 6.56
N TRP A 565 -41.64 16.09 6.79
CA TRP A 565 -41.09 15.28 5.70
C TRP A 565 -42.21 14.55 4.95
N THR A 566 -42.13 14.59 3.61
CA THR A 566 -43.00 13.85 2.70
C THR A 566 -42.13 12.93 1.85
N TYR A 567 -42.51 11.67 1.74
CA TYR A 567 -41.78 10.66 0.98
C TYR A 567 -42.56 10.25 -0.27
N SER A 568 -41.83 9.91 -1.33
CA SER A 568 -42.35 9.27 -2.53
C SER A 568 -41.55 8.02 -2.83
N TYR A 569 -42.25 6.93 -3.13
CA TYR A 569 -41.66 5.60 -3.30
C TYR A 569 -41.96 5.10 -4.71
N SER A 570 -40.99 4.44 -5.35
CA SER A 570 -41.18 3.78 -6.65
C SER A 570 -40.55 2.39 -6.64
N CYS A 571 -41.32 1.37 -6.99
CA CYS A 571 -40.79 0.04 -7.26
C CYS A 571 -40.35 -0.03 -8.73
N VAL A 572 -39.10 -0.42 -8.96
CA VAL A 572 -38.48 -0.58 -10.29
C VAL A 572 -38.01 -2.02 -10.51
N ASP A 573 -37.79 -2.41 -11.76
CA ASP A 573 -37.05 -3.63 -12.10
C ASP A 573 -35.53 -3.41 -12.21
N ALA A 574 -34.80 -4.49 -12.47
CA ALA A 574 -33.33 -4.46 -12.63
C ALA A 574 -32.87 -3.60 -13.82
N GLU A 575 -33.77 -3.24 -14.73
CA GLU A 575 -33.51 -2.31 -15.83
C GLU A 575 -34.07 -0.90 -15.56
N GLY A 576 -34.29 -0.56 -14.28
CA GLY A 576 -34.73 0.75 -13.79
C GLY A 576 -36.18 1.11 -14.11
N ARG A 577 -36.98 0.19 -14.67
CA ARG A 577 -38.33 0.52 -15.16
C ARG A 577 -39.34 0.49 -14.02
N VAL A 578 -40.01 1.62 -13.81
CA VAL A 578 -41.08 1.78 -12.80
C VAL A 578 -42.22 0.80 -13.05
N ARG A 579 -42.46 -0.07 -12.06
CA ARG A 579 -43.60 -1.00 -11.98
C ARG A 579 -44.79 -0.36 -11.26
N PHE A 580 -44.54 0.45 -10.24
CA PHE A 580 -45.52 1.30 -9.57
C PHE A 580 -44.85 2.38 -8.71
N SER A 581 -45.54 3.50 -8.49
CA SER A 581 -45.09 4.61 -7.65
C SER A 581 -46.27 5.19 -6.85
N GLY A 582 -45.99 5.85 -5.73
CA GLY A 582 -47.00 6.50 -4.90
C GLY A 582 -46.43 7.16 -3.63
N GLY A 583 -47.33 7.50 -2.72
CA GLY A 583 -47.00 7.75 -1.31
C GLY A 583 -46.89 6.43 -0.54
N ASP A 584 -47.26 6.44 0.74
CA ASP A 584 -47.10 5.28 1.62
C ASP A 584 -47.85 4.03 1.08
N GLU A 585 -48.91 4.19 0.28
CA GLU A 585 -49.58 3.05 -0.37
C GLU A 585 -48.72 2.27 -1.38
N ALA A 586 -47.63 2.87 -1.88
CA ALA A 586 -46.63 2.19 -2.69
C ALA A 586 -45.54 1.51 -1.83
N TYR A 587 -45.22 2.06 -0.66
CA TYR A 587 -44.37 1.40 0.32
C TYR A 587 -45.04 0.14 0.87
N ASP A 588 -46.26 0.26 1.40
CA ASP A 588 -47.04 -0.86 1.94
C ASP A 588 -47.18 -1.99 0.92
N ARG A 589 -47.52 -1.64 -0.33
CA ARG A 589 -47.62 -2.62 -1.43
C ARG A 589 -46.29 -3.33 -1.73
N TYR A 590 -45.16 -2.65 -1.62
CA TYR A 590 -43.85 -3.28 -1.80
C TYR A 590 -43.52 -4.23 -0.65
N GLN A 591 -43.85 -3.85 0.60
CA GLN A 591 -43.68 -4.71 1.77
C GLN A 591 -44.58 -5.95 1.71
N ASP A 592 -45.84 -5.81 1.28
CA ASP A 592 -46.74 -6.95 1.01
C ASP A 592 -46.12 -7.92 -0.01
N MET A 593 -45.59 -7.40 -1.13
CA MET A 593 -44.95 -8.24 -2.15
C MET A 593 -43.65 -8.91 -1.65
N CYS A 594 -42.88 -8.24 -0.79
CA CYS A 594 -41.72 -8.83 -0.14
C CYS A 594 -42.13 -9.97 0.81
N ALA A 595 -43.18 -9.78 1.62
CA ALA A 595 -43.70 -10.79 2.54
C ALA A 595 -44.41 -11.96 1.84
N GLU A 596 -45.01 -11.75 0.66
CA GLU A 596 -45.45 -12.85 -0.21
C GLU A 596 -44.25 -13.64 -0.78
N SER A 597 -43.11 -12.97 -1.00
CA SER A 597 -41.94 -13.57 -1.64
C SER A 597 -41.05 -14.37 -0.68
N LEU A 598 -40.82 -13.89 0.55
CA LEU A 598 -40.00 -14.53 1.58
C LEU A 598 -40.72 -14.49 2.94
N PRO A 599 -40.71 -15.60 3.71
CA PRO A 599 -41.37 -15.64 5.02
C PRO A 599 -40.67 -14.74 6.04
N SER A 600 -41.34 -13.67 6.45
CA SER A 600 -40.86 -12.71 7.46
C SER A 600 -41.08 -13.12 8.92
N THR A 601 -41.73 -14.26 9.17
CA THR A 601 -41.93 -14.81 10.53
C THR A 601 -41.81 -16.35 10.54
N PRO A 602 -41.54 -16.97 11.71
CA PRO A 602 -41.54 -18.44 11.86
C PRO A 602 -42.87 -19.09 11.46
N GLU A 603 -44.00 -18.44 11.70
CA GLU A 603 -45.33 -18.91 11.29
C GLU A 603 -45.50 -18.86 9.76
N ALA A 604 -45.01 -17.80 9.11
CA ALA A 604 -45.00 -17.69 7.66
C ALA A 604 -44.10 -18.77 7.03
N PHE A 605 -42.93 -19.04 7.61
CA PHE A 605 -42.03 -20.11 7.17
C PHE A 605 -42.71 -21.49 7.31
N ALA A 606 -43.24 -21.78 8.50
CA ALA A 606 -43.92 -23.04 8.80
C ALA A 606 -45.18 -23.28 7.93
N GLY A 607 -45.92 -22.24 7.59
CA GLY A 607 -47.08 -22.30 6.71
C GLY A 607 -46.73 -22.47 5.23
N ARG A 608 -45.54 -22.00 4.82
CA ARG A 608 -45.02 -22.07 3.45
C ARG A 608 -44.30 -23.38 3.15
N TYR A 609 -43.57 -23.93 4.13
CA TYR A 609 -42.76 -25.15 3.99
C TYR A 609 -43.17 -26.27 4.97
N PRO A 610 -44.45 -26.70 4.98
CA PRO A 610 -44.94 -27.70 5.93
C PRO A 610 -44.28 -29.08 5.79
N GLU A 611 -43.74 -29.42 4.62
CA GLU A 611 -42.95 -30.63 4.39
C GLU A 611 -41.63 -30.65 5.16
N ILE A 612 -40.95 -29.51 5.31
CA ILE A 612 -39.70 -29.41 6.09
C ILE A 612 -39.98 -29.66 7.58
N LEU A 613 -41.09 -29.11 8.10
CA LEU A 613 -41.53 -29.40 9.47
C LEU A 613 -41.93 -30.87 9.64
N ALA A 614 -42.56 -31.48 8.62
CA ALA A 614 -42.95 -32.88 8.65
C ALA A 614 -41.75 -33.85 8.64
N GLU A 615 -40.66 -33.51 7.93
CA GLU A 615 -39.39 -34.24 7.94
C GLU A 615 -38.81 -34.31 9.37
N HIS A 616 -38.67 -33.16 10.02
CA HIS A 616 -38.12 -33.05 11.38
C HIS A 616 -39.10 -33.40 12.50
N ARG A 617 -40.36 -33.67 12.15
CA ARG A 617 -41.51 -33.91 13.06
C ARG A 617 -41.76 -32.74 14.03
N ALA A 618 -41.49 -31.53 13.56
CA ALA A 618 -41.59 -30.28 14.29
C ALA A 618 -43.01 -29.67 14.23
N SER A 619 -43.33 -28.80 15.18
CA SER A 619 -44.44 -27.83 15.08
C SER A 619 -43.88 -26.43 14.76
N THR A 620 -44.76 -25.50 14.43
CA THR A 620 -44.40 -24.08 14.25
C THR A 620 -43.65 -23.50 15.44
N ASP A 621 -43.98 -23.93 16.67
CA ASP A 621 -43.33 -23.46 17.91
C ASP A 621 -41.84 -23.88 18.03
N ALA A 622 -41.38 -24.79 17.17
CA ALA A 622 -39.97 -25.22 17.10
C ALA A 622 -39.18 -24.50 15.99
N VAL A 623 -39.83 -23.63 15.21
CA VAL A 623 -39.19 -22.76 14.21
C VAL A 623 -38.79 -21.44 14.88
N SER A 624 -37.58 -20.99 14.62
CA SER A 624 -37.02 -19.73 15.13
C SER A 624 -36.13 -19.10 14.06
N PHE A 625 -35.99 -17.78 14.04
CA PHE A 625 -35.09 -17.10 13.10
C PHE A 625 -33.79 -16.71 13.82
N SER A 626 -32.65 -17.12 13.26
CA SER A 626 -31.33 -16.61 13.62
C SER A 626 -31.05 -15.40 12.72
N TYR A 627 -30.73 -14.25 13.33
CA TYR A 627 -30.40 -13.04 12.59
C TYR A 627 -28.87 -12.89 12.58
N PRO A 628 -28.24 -12.67 11.41
CA PRO A 628 -26.78 -12.52 11.31
C PRO A 628 -26.28 -11.28 12.07
N ILE A 629 -25.00 -11.29 12.44
CA ILE A 629 -24.35 -10.12 13.07
C ILE A 629 -24.01 -9.06 12.01
N SER A 630 -23.74 -9.51 10.79
CA SER A 630 -23.53 -8.72 9.57
C SER A 630 -24.82 -8.01 9.14
N SER A 631 -24.76 -6.68 9.04
CA SER A 631 -25.84 -5.88 8.44
C SER A 631 -25.94 -6.16 6.93
N GLY A 632 -27.13 -6.52 6.45
CA GLY A 632 -27.42 -6.72 5.02
C GLY A 632 -27.70 -8.16 4.59
N GLN A 633 -27.41 -9.16 5.43
CA GLN A 633 -27.78 -10.55 5.19
C GLN A 633 -29.20 -10.87 5.72
N ASP A 634 -29.89 -11.78 5.03
CA ASP A 634 -31.18 -12.33 5.45
C ASP A 634 -31.07 -13.18 6.73
N ALA A 635 -32.20 -13.33 7.43
CA ALA A 635 -32.29 -14.20 8.59
C ALA A 635 -32.34 -15.69 8.18
N VAL A 636 -31.76 -16.57 8.98
CA VAL A 636 -31.77 -18.02 8.75
C VAL A 636 -32.86 -18.70 9.59
N ALA A 637 -33.69 -19.54 8.97
CA ALA A 637 -34.70 -20.32 9.67
C ALA A 637 -34.07 -21.53 10.36
N CYS A 638 -34.25 -21.65 11.68
CA CYS A 638 -33.71 -22.71 12.53
C CYS A 638 -34.86 -23.54 13.13
N ILE A 639 -34.89 -24.84 12.82
CA ILE A 639 -35.85 -25.82 13.34
C ILE A 639 -35.14 -26.70 14.36
N ARG A 640 -35.58 -26.67 15.63
CA ARG A 640 -35.00 -27.51 16.69
C ARG A 640 -35.73 -28.85 16.80
N SER A 641 -35.03 -29.97 16.62
CA SER A 641 -35.58 -31.32 16.82
C SER A 641 -34.62 -32.21 17.61
N GLY A 642 -35.02 -32.56 18.84
CA GLY A 642 -34.16 -33.30 19.77
C GLY A 642 -33.03 -32.42 20.31
N SER A 643 -31.79 -32.85 20.13
CA SER A 643 -30.59 -32.03 20.36
C SER A 643 -30.10 -31.30 19.09
N THR A 644 -30.66 -31.58 17.91
CA THR A 644 -30.16 -31.02 16.66
C THR A 644 -30.94 -29.76 16.25
N ASP A 645 -30.20 -28.70 15.92
CA ASP A 645 -30.70 -27.49 15.27
C ASP A 645 -30.44 -27.61 13.75
N TYR A 646 -31.51 -27.56 12.95
CA TYR A 646 -31.46 -27.64 11.49
C TYR A 646 -31.73 -26.28 10.88
N TYR A 647 -30.82 -25.79 10.04
CA TYR A 647 -30.82 -24.45 9.48
C TYR A 647 -31.18 -24.45 7.99
N TYR A 648 -32.01 -23.50 7.60
CA TYR A 648 -32.58 -23.35 6.26
C TYR A 648 -32.58 -21.88 5.83
N SER A 649 -32.34 -21.62 4.55
CA SER A 649 -32.57 -20.30 3.95
C SER A 649 -34.05 -19.96 3.97
N LEU A 650 -34.43 -18.68 3.87
CA LEU A 650 -35.85 -18.29 3.79
C LEU A 650 -36.56 -18.80 2.52
N ASN A 651 -35.79 -19.26 1.52
CA ASN A 651 -36.31 -19.97 0.35
C ASN A 651 -36.63 -21.46 0.60
N GLY A 652 -36.29 -22.00 1.76
CA GLY A 652 -36.54 -23.40 2.15
C GLY A 652 -35.40 -24.36 1.79
N GLU A 653 -34.23 -23.84 1.38
CA GLU A 653 -33.06 -24.66 1.05
C GLU A 653 -32.30 -25.04 2.34
N PHE A 654 -31.85 -26.29 2.44
CA PHE A 654 -31.16 -26.79 3.62
C PHE A 654 -29.70 -26.32 3.64
N LEU A 655 -29.29 -25.65 4.71
CA LEU A 655 -27.95 -25.08 4.85
C LEU A 655 -27.01 -25.96 5.69
N MET A 656 -27.47 -26.41 6.87
CA MET A 656 -26.65 -27.17 7.82
C MET A 656 -27.48 -27.80 8.96
N ALA A 657 -26.92 -28.83 9.58
CA ALA A 657 -27.38 -29.37 10.87
C ALA A 657 -26.25 -29.28 11.90
N PHE A 658 -26.60 -28.88 13.13
CA PHE A 658 -25.69 -28.74 14.26
C PHE A 658 -26.24 -29.47 15.49
N ASP A 659 -25.47 -30.38 16.09
CA ASP A 659 -25.88 -31.02 17.34
C ASP A 659 -25.54 -30.12 18.53
N THR A 660 -26.56 -29.63 19.22
CA THR A 660 -26.41 -28.79 20.41
C THR A 660 -25.85 -29.54 21.63
N ALA A 661 -25.65 -30.87 21.51
CA ALA A 661 -24.82 -31.63 22.44
C ALA A 661 -23.32 -31.27 22.35
N ASP A 662 -22.83 -30.80 21.20
CA ASP A 662 -21.40 -30.51 20.94
C ASP A 662 -21.00 -29.06 21.30
N ARG A 663 -21.87 -28.29 21.98
CA ARG A 663 -21.59 -26.91 22.42
C ARG A 663 -20.37 -26.84 23.36
N SER A 664 -19.42 -25.93 23.09
CA SER A 664 -18.17 -25.84 23.86
C SER A 664 -18.40 -25.42 25.32
N ASP A 665 -19.35 -24.51 25.55
CA ASP A 665 -19.86 -24.14 26.86
C ASP A 665 -21.37 -23.86 26.84
N ALA A 666 -22.03 -24.01 27.98
CA ALA A 666 -23.46 -23.73 28.18
C ALA A 666 -23.81 -22.23 28.11
N SER A 667 -22.83 -21.31 28.16
CA SER A 667 -23.04 -19.87 27.92
C SER A 667 -22.80 -19.43 26.46
N SER A 668 -22.44 -20.34 25.56
CA SER A 668 -22.09 -20.00 24.17
C SER A 668 -23.32 -19.55 23.37
N TYR A 669 -23.16 -18.45 22.63
CA TYR A 669 -24.18 -17.92 21.72
C TYR A 669 -23.87 -18.31 20.28
N PHE A 670 -24.90 -18.65 19.50
CA PHE A 670 -24.77 -19.15 18.14
C PHE A 670 -25.55 -18.29 17.15
N TYR A 671 -24.89 -17.88 16.07
CA TYR A 671 -25.45 -17.09 14.98
C TYR A 671 -25.26 -17.86 13.67
N ALA A 672 -26.32 -18.02 12.88
CA ALA A 672 -26.24 -18.62 11.56
C ALA A 672 -26.28 -17.52 10.48
N GLU A 673 -25.35 -17.62 9.54
CA GLU A 673 -25.14 -16.70 8.42
C GLU A 673 -25.25 -17.53 7.13
N ASP A 674 -26.25 -17.24 6.29
CA ASP A 674 -26.34 -17.79 4.92
C ASP A 674 -25.34 -17.03 4.04
N LEU A 675 -24.41 -17.75 3.42
CA LEU A 675 -23.34 -17.17 2.60
C LEU A 675 -23.67 -17.24 1.10
N GLY A 676 -24.84 -17.78 0.75
CA GLY A 676 -25.24 -18.06 -0.63
C GLY A 676 -24.56 -19.32 -1.21
N HIS A 677 -25.00 -19.70 -2.41
CA HIS A 677 -24.39 -20.78 -3.21
C HIS A 677 -24.23 -22.14 -2.50
N GLY A 678 -25.09 -22.44 -1.52
CA GLY A 678 -25.03 -23.68 -0.73
C GLY A 678 -24.06 -23.64 0.46
N ALA A 679 -23.40 -22.51 0.71
CA ALA A 679 -22.48 -22.29 1.83
C ALA A 679 -23.17 -21.57 3.01
N ALA A 680 -22.77 -21.93 4.23
CA ALA A 680 -23.26 -21.30 5.46
C ALA A 680 -22.19 -21.25 6.55
N CYS A 681 -22.25 -20.24 7.42
CA CYS A 681 -21.43 -20.14 8.61
C CYS A 681 -22.31 -20.25 9.87
N LEU A 682 -21.90 -21.10 10.82
CA LEU A 682 -22.35 -21.04 12.20
C LEU A 682 -21.24 -20.40 13.05
N ARG A 683 -21.51 -19.25 13.65
CA ARG A 683 -20.58 -18.51 14.50
C ARG A 683 -20.91 -18.75 15.97
N GLU A 684 -20.00 -19.41 16.68
CA GLU A 684 -20.05 -19.61 18.13
C GLU A 684 -19.27 -18.50 18.84
N LEU A 685 -19.94 -17.75 19.71
CA LEU A 685 -19.34 -16.79 20.62
C LEU A 685 -19.28 -17.42 22.02
N SER A 686 -18.08 -17.74 22.51
CA SER A 686 -17.86 -18.29 23.85
C SER A 686 -16.69 -17.62 24.56
N SER A 687 -16.36 -18.07 25.77
CA SER A 687 -15.11 -17.72 26.45
C SER A 687 -14.16 -18.93 26.32
N PRO A 688 -13.02 -18.82 25.60
CA PRO A 688 -12.20 -17.62 25.49
C PRO A 688 -12.29 -16.83 24.17
N GLY A 689 -13.11 -17.22 23.18
CA GLY A 689 -13.10 -16.57 21.86
C GLY A 689 -14.24 -16.96 20.92
N THR A 690 -14.10 -16.57 19.65
CA THR A 690 -15.06 -16.90 18.59
C THR A 690 -14.60 -18.12 17.80
N VAL A 691 -15.53 -18.99 17.38
CA VAL A 691 -15.28 -20.08 16.44
C VAL A 691 -16.29 -19.99 15.29
N LEU A 692 -15.83 -20.20 14.06
CA LEU A 692 -16.67 -20.24 12.87
C LEU A 692 -16.66 -21.67 12.30
N TYR A 693 -17.84 -22.25 12.10
CA TYR A 693 -18.04 -23.55 11.47
C TYR A 693 -18.61 -23.31 10.06
N ILE A 694 -17.84 -23.63 9.02
CA ILE A 694 -18.21 -23.37 7.62
C ILE A 694 -18.74 -24.65 6.99
N TYR A 695 -19.98 -24.61 6.53
CA TYR A 695 -20.69 -25.69 5.88
C TYR A 695 -20.84 -25.42 4.37
N HIS A 696 -20.84 -26.50 3.58
CA HIS A 696 -21.25 -26.50 2.17
C HIS A 696 -22.19 -27.70 1.96
N ASP A 697 -23.32 -27.49 1.28
CA ASP A 697 -24.33 -28.53 1.00
C ASP A 697 -24.75 -29.35 2.24
N GLY A 698 -24.85 -28.69 3.41
CA GLY A 698 -25.17 -29.34 4.68
C GLY A 698 -23.99 -30.02 5.39
N VAL A 699 -22.79 -30.06 4.80
CA VAL A 699 -21.60 -30.75 5.32
C VAL A 699 -20.61 -29.77 5.91
N LEU A 700 -20.15 -30.01 7.15
CA LEU A 700 -19.08 -29.22 7.77
C LEU A 700 -17.77 -29.39 6.97
N THR A 701 -17.35 -28.32 6.30
CA THR A 701 -16.11 -28.27 5.49
C THR A 701 -14.93 -27.70 6.25
N LYS A 702 -15.16 -26.78 7.20
CA LYS A 702 -14.07 -26.12 7.93
C LYS A 702 -14.48 -25.66 9.32
N THR A 703 -13.50 -25.59 10.21
CA THR A 703 -13.59 -24.86 11.48
C THR A 703 -12.46 -23.84 11.50
N LEU A 704 -12.78 -22.59 11.83
CA LEU A 704 -11.84 -21.47 11.92
C LEU A 704 -11.92 -20.86 13.32
N THR A 705 -10.78 -20.56 13.91
CA THR A 705 -10.64 -19.88 15.20
C THR A 705 -9.68 -18.72 15.00
N PRO A 706 -10.13 -17.45 15.09
CA PRO A 706 -9.25 -16.30 14.96
C PRO A 706 -8.21 -16.28 16.09
N GLU A 707 -6.97 -15.92 15.78
CA GLU A 707 -5.93 -15.69 16.78
C GLU A 707 -6.10 -14.33 17.49
N SER A 708 -5.23 -14.04 18.47
CA SER A 708 -5.41 -12.87 19.35
C SER A 708 -5.16 -11.55 18.62
N GLY A 709 -6.25 -10.87 18.26
CA GLY A 709 -6.22 -9.63 17.46
C GLY A 709 -6.62 -9.83 16.00
N GLU A 710 -6.95 -11.06 15.58
CA GLU A 710 -7.53 -11.32 14.26
C GLU A 710 -9.05 -11.13 14.24
N SER A 711 -9.58 -10.85 13.04
CA SER A 711 -11.01 -10.96 12.71
C SER A 711 -11.18 -11.80 11.45
N ILE A 712 -12.23 -12.63 11.39
CA ILE A 712 -12.53 -13.49 10.23
C ILE A 712 -13.92 -13.17 9.67
N ILE A 713 -13.95 -12.82 8.38
CA ILE A 713 -15.15 -12.59 7.58
C ILE A 713 -15.30 -13.78 6.62
N PRO A 714 -16.34 -14.63 6.78
CA PRO A 714 -16.60 -15.74 5.88
C PRO A 714 -17.32 -15.26 4.60
N GLY A 715 -17.13 -16.00 3.51
CA GLY A 715 -17.92 -15.93 2.28
C GLY A 715 -18.23 -17.34 1.75
N SER A 716 -18.86 -17.44 0.59
CA SER A 716 -19.21 -18.73 -0.01
C SER A 716 -17.94 -19.43 -0.53
N SER A 717 -17.10 -18.72 -1.27
CA SER A 717 -15.90 -19.28 -1.91
C SER A 717 -14.60 -18.89 -1.18
N PHE A 718 -14.67 -17.99 -0.21
CA PHE A 718 -13.51 -17.39 0.48
C PHE A 718 -13.71 -17.25 2.00
N TYR A 719 -12.63 -16.91 2.69
CA TYR A 719 -12.70 -16.19 3.96
C TYR A 719 -11.56 -15.16 4.03
N ALA A 720 -11.87 -13.97 4.52
CA ALA A 720 -10.89 -12.93 4.78
C ALA A 720 -10.41 -13.04 6.24
N VAL A 721 -9.10 -13.05 6.45
CA VAL A 721 -8.48 -12.92 7.77
C VAL A 721 -7.86 -11.52 7.86
N ILE A 722 -8.39 -10.71 8.77
CA ILE A 722 -7.88 -9.38 9.08
C ILE A 722 -6.94 -9.52 10.27
N ALA A 723 -5.65 -9.24 10.07
CA ALA A 723 -4.61 -9.33 11.09
C ALA A 723 -3.86 -7.99 11.19
N GLY A 724 -4.28 -7.16 12.14
CA GLY A 724 -3.71 -5.83 12.37
C GLY A 724 -3.88 -4.89 11.16
N ASN A 725 -2.81 -4.73 10.37
CA ASN A 725 -2.82 -3.91 9.15
C ASN A 725 -3.04 -4.73 7.87
N TYR A 726 -3.07 -6.06 7.91
CA TYR A 726 -3.18 -6.91 6.72
C TYR A 726 -4.55 -7.57 6.58
N VAL A 727 -4.96 -7.77 5.33
CA VAL A 727 -6.11 -8.60 4.94
C VAL A 727 -5.62 -9.74 4.05
N ASP A 728 -5.72 -10.96 4.56
CA ASP A 728 -5.51 -12.19 3.81
C ASP A 728 -6.85 -12.68 3.24
N ILE A 729 -7.05 -12.60 1.92
CA ILE A 729 -8.13 -13.33 1.26
C ILE A 729 -7.66 -14.76 0.96
N LYS A 730 -8.29 -15.74 1.60
CA LYS A 730 -7.99 -17.17 1.46
C LYS A 730 -9.18 -17.88 0.83
N ASN A 731 -8.95 -18.83 -0.07
CA ASN A 731 -10.04 -19.65 -0.63
C ASN A 731 -10.59 -20.63 0.42
N SER A 732 -11.72 -21.28 0.10
CA SER A 732 -12.34 -22.34 0.93
C SER A 732 -11.32 -23.36 1.46
N GLN A 733 -10.38 -23.82 0.62
CA GLN A 733 -9.32 -24.76 0.98
C GLN A 733 -8.32 -24.17 2.00
N GLY A 734 -8.10 -22.85 1.98
CA GLY A 734 -7.27 -22.09 2.91
C GLY A 734 -5.92 -21.65 2.33
N GLN A 735 -5.76 -21.76 1.02
CA GLN A 735 -4.62 -21.20 0.31
C GLN A 735 -4.77 -19.68 0.27
N LEU A 736 -3.67 -18.95 0.47
CA LEU A 736 -3.66 -17.49 0.30
C LEU A 736 -3.82 -17.17 -1.20
N CYS A 737 -4.87 -16.41 -1.52
CA CYS A 737 -5.15 -15.92 -2.87
C CYS A 737 -4.58 -14.53 -3.08
N ARG A 738 -4.79 -13.64 -2.10
CA ARG A 738 -4.20 -12.30 -2.06
C ARG A 738 -4.00 -11.83 -0.63
N ARG A 739 -2.91 -11.11 -0.39
CA ARG A 739 -2.70 -10.28 0.81
C ARG A 739 -2.78 -8.82 0.39
N PHE A 740 -3.48 -8.00 1.17
CA PHE A 740 -3.58 -6.55 1.01
C PHE A 740 -3.13 -5.85 2.30
N LEU A 741 -2.56 -4.66 2.20
CA LEU A 741 -2.29 -3.77 3.32
C LEU A 741 -3.47 -2.80 3.48
N SER A 742 -4.29 -2.96 4.52
CA SER A 742 -5.49 -2.14 4.75
C SER A 742 -5.11 -0.66 4.88
N GLY A 743 -5.69 0.17 4.01
CA GLY A 743 -5.38 1.60 3.94
C GLY A 743 -4.01 1.94 3.34
N SER A 744 -3.37 1.02 2.61
CA SER A 744 -2.43 1.39 1.54
C SER A 744 -3.19 2.00 0.38
N SER A 745 -2.56 2.82 -0.47
CA SER A 745 -3.27 3.26 -1.69
C SER A 745 -3.57 2.06 -2.57
N ARG A 746 -4.65 2.12 -3.35
CA ARG A 746 -5.04 1.12 -4.37
C ARG A 746 -3.91 0.67 -5.34
N ARG A 747 -2.81 1.41 -5.38
CA ARG A 747 -1.67 1.20 -6.29
C ARG A 747 -0.33 0.98 -5.57
N ASP A 748 -0.37 0.81 -4.24
CA ASP A 748 0.76 0.44 -3.36
C ASP A 748 0.65 -1.06 -2.97
#